data_AF-A0AAV2YZ31-F1
#
_entry.id   AF-A0AAV2YZ31-F1
#
_cell.length_a   1.000
_cell.length_b   1.000
_cell.length_c   1.000
_cell.angle_alpha   90.00
_cell.angle_beta   90.00
_cell.angle_gamma   90.00
#
_symmetry.space_group_name_H-M   'P 1'
#
loop_
_entity.id
_entity.type
_entity.pdbx_description
1 polymer ?
#
loop_
_entity_poly.entity_id
_entity_poly.type
_entity_poly.pdbx_seq_one_letter_code
_entity_poly.pdbx_strand_id
1 'polypeptide(L)'
;MASANDGNNSGANKLNRELLRWIQSLDLAYSIKNVKRDFANGFLVAEIMSRYYDKDISMHSYDNGIGLKVKKDNWDQLVKLFNRLPDLEPLTSKAELDAVIHCQNGAAVAFITKLYQCLTKRTIQPTVMPAALASSGASGNTNNSATSVKGRDSNEEIPPYAKTTGATLIREKMRNPEIAETSDETEVNRKVSLIQAQHEEHLQLDRLMIDTPDRYPSLRSASKATVLRGATKPVRNDDNPVLVAQHVVKEVQIKSMNEKSLEKLRVTREAKENEAMAMGITSIGGNAIGASFDGHGRGVSGNNGGELVQKRRPIDLLNEAIARKLATMGLASRLEQKGGKDKFESFLEAVHEGRHFGEDDCANVLQEVVDDSQIIAIAFLDFPREFWKFAGLVTPLLVDFDEDHSYYQAIHQILLVIGQHCVRRDGTSASLLMTEYLLSKLINIFSSNTLKRASVLQLVYAFVPETPLAHIQAIKRLREALAHDIPLFIHALSILLYMESQLDETLVDLYHYYCCIGLETPCEKLRAASLSMLIPFVTYDFNLVADLLPRLTRMATYYAWWEVKAQLVITASALLHVLINQQDSDKDFTEQIELALRIIEREFHPGAGLNVRRVGLSYVAKNLRYYQELVPLYVDVLFTLTPEMRTMMISTPSPSNNRNALEDDYHNDNQVMKNELPLRGTSGAKYELKALVTEWDSAAIVKQLFYENKTRDSVDADVLHVIQACFMQLASAPDEETRSQVAQLYDQIKNYLVLGLLDEETCGIVARLMRQVVSLTNVIDIFHHDLLIETLQKLVTKNIEDLRQQTVVKLLHEVYVIDGDHAASVSKCMTAVRAICDQSTFKLSLFSIGMEIDI
;
A
#
# COMPACT_ATOMS: atom_id res chain seq x y z
N MET A 1 18.75 -24.14 -45.32
CA MET A 1 18.19 -23.84 -43.99
C MET A 1 19.31 -23.29 -43.12
N ALA A 2 19.55 -21.98 -43.24
CA ALA A 2 20.19 -21.20 -42.20
C ALA A 2 19.07 -20.28 -41.70
N SER A 3 18.70 -20.43 -40.43
CA SER A 3 17.85 -19.46 -39.75
C SER A 3 18.82 -18.45 -39.14
N ALA A 4 18.91 -17.29 -39.78
CA ALA A 4 19.82 -16.21 -39.42
C ALA A 4 19.43 -15.58 -38.07
N ASN A 5 20.08 -16.14 -37.06
CA ASN A 5 20.62 -15.57 -35.83
C ASN A 5 20.52 -14.04 -35.60
N ASP A 6 19.35 -13.54 -35.20
CA ASP A 6 19.18 -12.23 -34.52
C ASP A 6 19.13 -12.33 -32.99
N GLY A 7 19.62 -13.44 -32.41
CA GLY A 7 19.62 -13.67 -30.97
C GLY A 7 20.88 -13.25 -30.21
N ASN A 8 21.93 -12.75 -30.87
CA ASN A 8 23.28 -12.93 -30.31
C ASN A 8 23.84 -11.83 -29.38
N ASN A 9 23.16 -10.71 -29.11
CA ASN A 9 23.68 -9.76 -28.11
C ASN A 9 23.32 -10.16 -26.65
N SER A 10 22.34 -11.05 -26.48
CA SER A 10 21.93 -11.59 -25.17
C SER A 10 22.81 -12.75 -24.69
N GLY A 11 23.57 -13.38 -25.59
CA GLY A 11 24.50 -14.48 -25.29
C GLY A 11 25.87 -14.01 -24.79
N ALA A 12 26.37 -12.88 -25.29
CA ALA A 12 27.72 -12.38 -25.01
C ALA A 12 27.98 -12.09 -23.51
N ASN A 13 26.93 -11.76 -22.74
CA ASN A 13 27.05 -11.43 -21.31
C ASN A 13 26.64 -12.58 -20.38
N LYS A 14 26.36 -13.79 -20.90
CA LYS A 14 26.03 -14.97 -20.11
C LYS A 14 27.29 -15.76 -19.77
N LEU A 15 27.44 -16.15 -18.52
CA LEU A 15 28.54 -17.01 -18.06
C LEU A 15 28.28 -18.47 -18.47
N ASN A 16 29.32 -19.18 -18.88
CA ASN A 16 29.28 -20.62 -19.09
C ASN A 16 28.88 -21.32 -17.77
N ARG A 17 28.13 -22.42 -17.85
CA ARG A 17 27.72 -23.25 -16.70
C ARG A 17 28.90 -23.63 -15.79
N GLU A 18 30.09 -23.86 -16.36
CA GLU A 18 31.30 -24.13 -15.56
C GLU A 18 31.72 -22.92 -14.72
N LEU A 19 31.76 -21.73 -15.32
CA LEU A 19 32.07 -20.48 -14.61
C LEU A 19 31.04 -20.14 -13.54
N LEU A 20 29.74 -20.39 -13.83
CA LEU A 20 28.67 -20.18 -12.86
C LEU A 20 28.83 -21.07 -11.62
N ARG A 21 29.12 -22.36 -11.81
CA ARG A 21 29.37 -23.28 -10.68
C ARG A 21 30.61 -22.88 -9.90
N TRP A 22 31.68 -22.49 -10.59
CA TRP A 22 32.90 -22.02 -9.93
C TRP A 22 32.63 -20.81 -9.06
N ILE A 23 32.00 -19.78 -9.61
CA ILE A 23 31.67 -18.55 -8.86
C ILE A 23 30.74 -18.85 -7.67
N GLN A 24 29.73 -19.70 -7.84
CA GLN A 24 28.83 -20.11 -6.74
C GLN A 24 29.57 -20.88 -5.64
N SER A 25 30.62 -21.64 -5.98
CA SER A 25 31.42 -22.38 -4.99
C SER A 25 32.30 -21.49 -4.11
N LEU A 26 32.53 -20.22 -4.49
CA LEU A 26 33.36 -19.29 -3.73
C LEU A 26 32.63 -18.58 -2.58
N ASP A 27 31.30 -18.77 -2.47
CA ASP A 27 30.43 -18.20 -1.43
C ASP A 27 30.63 -16.69 -1.22
N LEU A 28 30.50 -15.93 -2.32
CA LEU A 28 30.66 -14.48 -2.34
C LEU A 28 29.51 -13.78 -1.61
N ALA A 29 29.80 -12.68 -0.91
CA ALA A 29 28.85 -11.90 -0.12
C ALA A 29 27.73 -11.26 -0.97
N TYR A 30 27.99 -11.04 -2.26
CA TYR A 30 27.02 -10.48 -3.20
C TYR A 30 26.64 -11.48 -4.30
N SER A 31 25.33 -11.65 -4.51
CA SER A 31 24.81 -12.43 -5.63
C SER A 31 24.98 -11.69 -6.97
N ILE A 32 25.48 -12.40 -7.98
CA ILE A 32 25.67 -11.86 -9.33
C ILE A 32 24.35 -11.91 -10.09
N LYS A 33 23.77 -10.74 -10.36
CA LYS A 33 22.50 -10.59 -11.10
C LYS A 33 22.74 -10.10 -12.53
N ASN A 34 23.71 -9.21 -12.69
CA ASN A 34 24.12 -8.66 -13.98
C ASN A 34 25.64 -8.67 -14.09
N VAL A 35 26.18 -9.74 -14.70
CA VAL A 35 27.62 -10.00 -14.86
C VAL A 35 28.39 -8.77 -15.35
N LYS A 36 27.82 -8.03 -16.29
CA LYS A 36 28.46 -6.85 -16.89
C LYS A 36 28.56 -5.67 -15.93
N ARG A 37 27.52 -5.43 -15.13
CA ARG A 37 27.49 -4.30 -14.18
C ARG A 37 28.22 -4.65 -12.88
N ASP A 38 27.97 -5.84 -12.37
CA ASP A 38 28.41 -6.26 -11.05
C ASP A 38 29.95 -6.44 -11.02
N PHE A 39 30.56 -6.87 -12.13
CA PHE A 39 32.02 -6.96 -12.26
C PHE A 39 32.71 -5.67 -12.70
N ALA A 40 31.99 -4.67 -13.23
CA ALA A 40 32.60 -3.45 -13.74
C ALA A 40 33.30 -2.60 -12.66
N ASN A 41 32.86 -2.71 -11.40
CA ASN A 41 33.46 -1.96 -10.29
C ASN A 41 34.80 -2.55 -9.81
N GLY A 42 35.06 -3.84 -10.04
CA GLY A 42 36.27 -4.52 -9.55
C GLY A 42 36.16 -5.06 -8.12
N PHE A 43 35.21 -4.61 -7.29
CA PHE A 43 35.02 -5.12 -5.92
C PHE A 43 34.77 -6.64 -5.86
N LEU A 44 33.88 -7.17 -6.71
CA LEU A 44 33.65 -8.62 -6.81
C LEU A 44 34.89 -9.39 -7.27
N VAL A 45 35.73 -8.77 -8.11
CA VAL A 45 37.00 -9.38 -8.52
C VAL A 45 37.97 -9.42 -7.34
N ALA A 46 38.06 -8.35 -6.54
CA ALA A 46 38.84 -8.33 -5.31
C ALA A 46 38.37 -9.40 -4.31
N GLU A 47 37.05 -9.58 -4.17
CA GLU A 47 36.48 -10.61 -3.30
C GLU A 47 36.78 -12.04 -3.78
N ILE A 48 36.69 -12.30 -5.08
CA ILE A 48 37.12 -13.59 -5.66
C ILE A 48 38.60 -13.79 -5.34
N MET A 49 39.42 -12.78 -5.57
CA MET A 49 40.85 -12.86 -5.35
C MET A 49 41.22 -13.03 -3.86
N SER A 50 40.45 -12.49 -2.92
CA SER A 50 40.69 -12.67 -1.47
C SER A 50 40.44 -14.11 -1.01
N ARG A 51 39.68 -14.91 -1.77
CA ARG A 51 39.52 -16.36 -1.49
C ARG A 51 40.75 -17.18 -1.88
N TYR A 52 41.57 -16.68 -2.79
CA TYR A 52 42.79 -17.35 -3.25
C TYR A 52 44.08 -16.75 -2.65
N TYR A 53 44.08 -15.45 -2.35
CA TYR A 53 45.23 -14.69 -1.87
C TYR A 53 44.83 -13.80 -0.67
N ASP A 54 44.40 -14.45 0.41
CA ASP A 54 43.89 -13.82 1.64
C ASP A 54 44.86 -12.83 2.30
N LYS A 55 46.16 -13.11 2.24
CA LYS A 55 47.22 -12.25 2.82
C LYS A 55 47.59 -11.04 1.97
N ASP A 56 47.21 -11.06 0.70
CA ASP A 56 47.63 -10.07 -0.30
C ASP A 56 46.54 -9.07 -0.66
N ILE A 57 45.30 -9.31 -0.22
CA ILE A 57 44.13 -8.48 -0.47
C ILE A 57 43.43 -8.14 0.83
N SER A 58 43.33 -6.84 1.10
CA SER A 58 42.47 -6.31 2.15
C SER A 58 41.17 -5.82 1.55
N MET A 59 40.04 -6.49 1.85
CA MET A 59 38.74 -6.08 1.33
C MET A 59 38.30 -4.68 1.81
N HIS A 60 38.89 -4.17 2.91
CA HIS A 60 38.59 -2.82 3.42
C HIS A 60 39.16 -1.69 2.54
N SER A 61 40.07 -1.97 1.60
CA SER A 61 40.63 -0.96 0.70
C SER A 61 39.82 -0.79 -0.59
N TYR A 62 38.79 -1.61 -0.82
CA TYR A 62 37.95 -1.58 -2.02
C TYR A 62 36.55 -1.03 -1.69
N ASP A 63 36.06 -0.13 -2.55
CA ASP A 63 34.75 0.53 -2.37
C ASP A 63 33.74 0.03 -3.41
N ASN A 64 32.53 -0.35 -2.97
CA ASN A 64 31.45 -0.82 -3.84
C ASN A 64 30.65 0.32 -4.52
N GLY A 65 31.18 1.55 -4.55
CA GLY A 65 30.56 2.71 -5.18
C GLY A 65 30.41 2.61 -6.71
N ILE A 66 29.35 3.17 -7.27
CA ILE A 66 29.04 3.06 -8.71
C ILE A 66 29.77 4.08 -9.62
N GLY A 67 30.45 5.07 -9.03
CA GLY A 67 31.10 6.17 -9.75
C GLY A 67 32.38 5.75 -10.47
N LEU A 68 32.65 6.33 -11.65
CA LEU A 68 33.81 5.95 -12.48
C LEU A 68 35.15 6.10 -11.75
N LYS A 69 35.29 7.14 -10.91
CA LYS A 69 36.49 7.35 -10.07
C LYS A 69 36.75 6.18 -9.13
N VAL A 70 35.71 5.66 -8.48
CA VAL A 70 35.78 4.51 -7.56
C VAL A 70 36.15 3.24 -8.34
N LYS A 71 35.52 3.02 -9.50
CA LYS A 71 35.85 1.87 -10.36
C LYS A 71 37.33 1.90 -10.76
N LYS A 72 37.83 3.04 -11.26
CA LYS A 72 39.24 3.17 -11.66
C LYS A 72 40.19 2.92 -10.49
N ASP A 73 39.91 3.47 -9.30
CA ASP A 73 40.73 3.25 -8.11
C ASP A 73 40.80 1.75 -7.71
N ASN A 74 39.65 1.07 -7.68
CA ASN A 74 39.60 -0.37 -7.41
C ASN A 74 40.39 -1.18 -8.45
N TRP A 75 40.25 -0.88 -9.73
CA TRP A 75 40.98 -1.57 -10.79
C TRP A 75 42.48 -1.26 -10.76
N ASP A 76 42.90 -0.05 -10.41
CA ASP A 76 44.32 0.29 -10.23
C ASP A 76 44.95 -0.49 -9.05
N GLN A 77 44.20 -0.70 -7.96
CA GLN A 77 44.62 -1.57 -6.86
C GLN A 77 44.76 -3.04 -7.31
N LEU A 78 43.80 -3.56 -8.10
CA LEU A 78 43.85 -4.91 -8.65
C LEU A 78 45.02 -5.10 -9.65
N VAL A 79 45.30 -4.13 -10.51
CA VAL A 79 46.42 -4.18 -11.47
C VAL A 79 47.76 -4.25 -10.75
N LYS A 80 47.94 -3.48 -9.66
CA LYS A 80 49.15 -3.58 -8.83
C LYS A 80 49.33 -4.98 -8.23
N LEU A 81 48.22 -5.61 -7.84
CA LEU A 81 48.23 -6.98 -7.34
C LEU A 81 48.54 -8.00 -8.45
N PHE A 82 47.90 -7.90 -9.61
CA PHE A 82 48.13 -8.78 -10.74
C PHE A 82 49.58 -8.71 -11.24
N ASN A 83 50.19 -7.52 -11.26
CA ASN A 83 51.60 -7.35 -11.60
C ASN A 83 52.58 -7.99 -10.60
N ARG A 84 52.14 -8.22 -9.35
CA ARG A 84 52.97 -8.86 -8.31
C ARG A 84 52.91 -10.39 -8.39
N LEU A 85 51.92 -10.95 -9.08
CA LEU A 85 51.67 -12.39 -9.18
C LEU A 85 51.89 -12.86 -10.64
N PRO A 86 52.98 -13.60 -10.93
CA PRO A 86 53.33 -13.99 -12.31
C PRO A 86 52.22 -14.74 -13.06
N ASP A 87 51.41 -15.50 -12.33
CA ASP A 87 50.30 -16.29 -12.85
C ASP A 87 49.11 -15.46 -13.37
N LEU A 88 49.06 -14.17 -13.03
CA LEU A 88 47.96 -13.25 -13.33
C LEU A 88 48.34 -12.14 -14.33
N GLU A 89 49.58 -12.12 -14.82
CA GLU A 89 50.05 -11.18 -15.84
C GLU A 89 49.07 -11.03 -17.03
N PRO A 90 48.44 -12.10 -17.56
CA PRO A 90 47.51 -11.99 -18.69
C PRO A 90 46.26 -11.13 -18.44
N LEU A 91 45.96 -10.76 -17.18
CA LEU A 91 44.81 -9.94 -16.78
C LEU A 91 45.11 -8.43 -16.77
N THR A 92 46.35 -8.02 -17.01
CA THR A 92 46.81 -6.63 -16.89
C THR A 92 46.63 -5.79 -18.16
N SER A 93 45.99 -6.35 -19.20
CA SER A 93 45.74 -5.65 -20.45
C SER A 93 44.83 -4.44 -20.25
N LYS A 94 45.41 -3.23 -20.34
CA LYS A 94 44.70 -1.96 -20.11
C LYS A 94 43.43 -1.83 -20.96
N ALA A 95 43.50 -2.23 -22.24
CA ALA A 95 42.35 -2.16 -23.15
C ALA A 95 41.18 -3.07 -22.72
N GLU A 96 41.47 -4.25 -22.17
CA GLU A 96 40.44 -5.17 -21.68
C GLU A 96 39.83 -4.70 -20.36
N LEU A 97 40.67 -4.17 -19.47
CA LEU A 97 40.23 -3.59 -18.19
C LEU A 97 39.34 -2.36 -18.41
N ASP A 98 39.74 -1.46 -19.32
CA ASP A 98 38.93 -0.30 -19.70
C ASP A 98 37.58 -0.75 -20.29
N ALA A 99 37.56 -1.82 -21.08
CA ALA A 99 36.31 -2.39 -21.60
C ALA A 99 35.40 -2.97 -20.51
N VAL A 100 35.95 -3.54 -19.44
CA VAL A 100 35.19 -4.04 -18.28
C VAL A 100 34.65 -2.88 -17.44
N ILE A 101 35.48 -1.88 -17.13
CA ILE A 101 35.11 -0.68 -16.35
C ILE A 101 33.91 0.04 -16.97
N HIS A 102 33.94 0.16 -18.30
CA HIS A 102 32.92 0.85 -19.10
C HIS A 102 31.71 -0.02 -19.43
N CYS A 103 31.63 -1.25 -18.90
CA CYS A 103 30.56 -2.17 -19.18
C CYS A 103 30.40 -2.36 -20.70
N GLN A 104 31.43 -2.76 -21.44
CA GLN A 104 31.29 -3.15 -22.85
C GLN A 104 30.63 -4.54 -22.95
N ASN A 105 30.00 -4.88 -24.08
CA ASN A 105 29.33 -6.18 -24.24
C ASN A 105 30.38 -7.31 -24.32
N GLY A 106 30.22 -8.38 -23.54
CA GLY A 106 31.13 -9.53 -23.52
C GLY A 106 32.43 -9.34 -22.73
N ALA A 107 32.83 -8.11 -22.42
CA ALA A 107 34.11 -7.82 -21.74
C ALA A 107 34.23 -8.48 -20.37
N ALA A 108 33.20 -8.38 -19.52
CA ALA A 108 33.21 -8.99 -18.19
C ALA A 108 33.31 -10.54 -18.26
N VAL A 109 32.59 -11.17 -19.20
CA VAL A 109 32.63 -12.63 -19.38
C VAL A 109 34.01 -13.09 -19.87
N ALA A 110 34.61 -12.37 -20.82
CA ALA A 110 35.96 -12.66 -21.29
C ALA A 110 37.00 -12.53 -20.17
N PHE A 111 36.91 -11.46 -19.37
CA PHE A 111 37.79 -11.24 -18.22
C PHE A 111 37.65 -12.35 -17.17
N ILE A 112 36.42 -12.70 -16.76
CA ILE A 112 36.16 -13.76 -15.78
C ILE A 112 36.65 -15.11 -16.29
N THR A 113 36.53 -15.38 -17.59
CA THR A 113 37.04 -16.61 -18.22
C THR A 113 38.56 -16.70 -18.08
N LYS A 114 39.28 -15.60 -18.35
CA LYS A 114 40.74 -15.56 -18.15
C LYS A 114 41.11 -15.68 -16.66
N LEU A 115 40.37 -15.00 -15.79
CA LEU A 115 40.58 -15.05 -14.34
C LEU A 115 40.45 -16.50 -13.82
N TYR A 116 39.41 -17.22 -14.23
CA TYR A 116 39.23 -18.64 -13.92
C TYR A 116 40.41 -19.50 -14.39
N GLN A 117 40.86 -19.30 -15.64
CA GLN A 117 41.98 -20.05 -16.21
C GLN A 117 43.29 -19.78 -15.45
N CYS A 118 43.54 -18.52 -15.10
CA CYS A 118 44.70 -18.11 -14.32
C CYS A 118 44.71 -18.73 -12.90
N LEU A 119 43.56 -18.72 -12.21
CA LEU A 119 43.43 -19.19 -10.83
C LEU A 119 43.35 -20.71 -10.70
N THR A 120 42.68 -21.39 -11.63
CA THR A 120 42.43 -22.84 -11.54
C THR A 120 43.35 -23.68 -12.43
N LYS A 121 44.11 -23.03 -13.34
CA LYS A 121 44.95 -23.66 -14.37
C LYS A 121 44.16 -24.61 -15.31
N ARG A 122 42.83 -24.49 -15.36
CA ARG A 122 41.94 -25.27 -16.23
C ARG A 122 41.46 -24.44 -17.40
N THR A 123 41.46 -25.02 -18.59
CA THR A 123 40.92 -24.37 -19.81
C THR A 123 39.45 -24.72 -20.00
N ILE A 124 38.63 -23.71 -20.33
CA ILE A 124 37.20 -23.91 -20.61
C ILE A 124 37.05 -24.28 -22.09
N GLN A 125 36.38 -25.40 -22.38
CA GLN A 125 36.09 -25.78 -23.77
C GLN A 125 35.05 -24.81 -24.37
N PRO A 126 35.28 -24.24 -25.56
CA PRO A 126 34.27 -23.47 -26.25
C PRO A 126 33.07 -24.38 -26.58
N THR A 127 31.88 -23.98 -26.16
CA THR A 127 30.65 -24.71 -26.46
C THR A 127 30.35 -24.60 -27.96
N VAL A 128 30.80 -25.58 -28.75
CA VAL A 128 30.31 -25.78 -30.12
C VAL A 128 28.96 -26.48 -30.01
N MET A 129 27.87 -25.81 -30.41
CA MET A 129 26.55 -26.43 -30.48
C MET A 129 26.51 -27.43 -31.65
N PRO A 130 25.91 -28.64 -31.51
CA PRO A 130 25.84 -29.62 -32.59
C PRO A 130 24.81 -29.21 -33.64
N ALA A 131 25.23 -29.09 -34.90
CA ALA A 131 24.33 -29.01 -36.06
C ALA A 131 23.83 -30.41 -36.40
N ALA A 132 22.51 -30.63 -36.33
CA ALA A 132 21.88 -31.89 -36.69
C ALA A 132 21.07 -31.77 -38.00
N LEU A 133 21.46 -32.65 -38.93
CA LEU A 133 20.66 -33.33 -39.96
C LEU A 133 20.32 -32.59 -41.27
N ALA A 134 21.18 -32.89 -42.25
CA ALA A 134 20.92 -32.78 -43.67
C ALA A 134 20.01 -33.91 -44.19
N SER A 135 19.15 -33.55 -45.14
CA SER A 135 18.71 -34.35 -46.29
C SER A 135 18.54 -33.33 -47.43
N SER A 136 18.88 -33.53 -48.70
CA SER A 136 19.42 -34.63 -49.49
C SER A 136 19.67 -34.04 -50.89
N GLY A 137 20.70 -34.53 -51.63
CA GLY A 137 20.64 -34.54 -53.11
C GLY A 137 21.60 -33.64 -53.91
N ALA A 138 22.82 -34.15 -54.10
CA ALA A 138 23.50 -34.35 -55.39
C ALA A 138 23.83 -33.21 -56.39
N SER A 139 25.16 -33.09 -56.59
CA SER A 139 25.91 -33.13 -57.87
C SER A 139 26.07 -31.86 -58.73
N GLY A 140 27.34 -31.50 -59.00
CA GLY A 140 27.71 -30.58 -60.07
C GLY A 140 29.11 -29.96 -59.95
N ASN A 141 30.12 -30.66 -60.46
CA ASN A 141 31.55 -30.31 -60.60
C ASN A 141 31.84 -28.97 -61.31
N THR A 142 32.89 -28.21 -60.91
CA THR A 142 34.14 -27.93 -61.69
C THR A 142 34.93 -26.66 -61.25
N ASN A 143 36.17 -26.89 -60.80
CA ASN A 143 37.46 -26.25 -61.13
C ASN A 143 37.70 -24.72 -61.12
N ASN A 144 38.67 -24.35 -60.27
CA ASN A 144 39.85 -23.48 -60.47
C ASN A 144 39.69 -22.06 -61.09
N SER A 145 40.00 -21.03 -60.31
CA SER A 145 41.34 -20.40 -60.25
C SER A 145 41.31 -19.04 -59.54
N ALA A 146 42.45 -18.69 -58.94
CA ALA A 146 42.63 -17.65 -57.95
C ALA A 146 42.52 -16.21 -58.47
N THR A 147 41.93 -15.31 -57.67
CA THR A 147 42.42 -13.94 -57.48
C THR A 147 41.82 -13.29 -56.22
N SER A 148 42.65 -12.52 -55.53
CA SER A 148 42.43 -11.87 -54.24
C SER A 148 41.38 -10.74 -54.26
N VAL A 149 40.84 -10.44 -53.06
CA VAL A 149 40.24 -9.17 -52.59
C VAL A 149 38.71 -9.14 -52.36
N LYS A 150 38.36 -8.73 -51.14
CA LYS A 150 37.06 -8.38 -50.52
C LYS A 150 36.19 -9.53 -50.00
N GLY A 151 36.28 -9.71 -48.67
CA GLY A 151 35.37 -10.54 -47.88
C GLY A 151 33.92 -10.11 -48.12
N ARG A 152 33.13 -11.05 -48.65
CA ARG A 152 31.69 -10.91 -48.85
C ARG A 152 30.99 -11.09 -47.52
N ASP A 153 30.15 -10.11 -47.20
CA ASP A 153 29.16 -10.13 -46.15
C ASP A 153 28.32 -11.41 -46.20
N SER A 154 28.43 -12.21 -45.15
CA SER A 154 27.44 -13.21 -44.77
C SER A 154 26.59 -12.66 -43.63
N ASN A 155 25.88 -11.56 -43.90
CA ASN A 155 24.69 -11.19 -43.14
C ASN A 155 23.50 -11.51 -44.05
N GLU A 156 22.95 -12.72 -43.89
CA GLU A 156 21.57 -12.99 -44.31
C GLU A 156 20.67 -11.89 -43.72
N GLU A 157 19.76 -11.37 -44.54
CA GLU A 157 18.88 -10.23 -44.28
C GLU A 157 18.23 -10.29 -42.89
N ILE A 158 18.80 -9.55 -41.95
CA ILE A 158 18.14 -9.16 -40.70
C ILE A 158 16.87 -8.38 -41.10
N PRO A 159 15.67 -8.86 -40.75
CA PRO A 159 14.43 -8.16 -41.08
C PRO A 159 14.47 -6.71 -40.59
N PRO A 160 13.81 -5.76 -41.29
CA PRO A 160 13.88 -4.33 -40.93
C PRO A 160 13.53 -4.00 -39.48
N TYR A 161 12.71 -4.84 -38.84
CA TYR A 161 12.30 -4.69 -37.44
C TYR A 161 13.33 -5.21 -36.41
N ALA A 162 14.32 -6.00 -36.84
CA ALA A 162 15.36 -6.58 -35.99
C ALA A 162 16.72 -5.86 -36.14
N LYS A 163 16.81 -4.86 -37.03
CA LYS A 163 18.00 -3.99 -37.16
C LYS A 163 18.21 -3.16 -35.89
N THR A 164 19.47 -3.00 -35.49
CA THR A 164 19.88 -2.17 -34.34
C THR A 164 19.31 -0.76 -34.46
N THR A 165 18.52 -0.34 -33.46
CA THR A 165 17.95 1.01 -33.40
C THR A 165 19.01 2.07 -33.06
N GLY A 166 18.78 3.32 -33.48
CA GLY A 166 19.66 4.45 -33.13
C GLY A 166 19.86 4.61 -31.63
N ALA A 167 18.82 4.40 -30.83
CA ALA A 167 18.89 4.44 -29.37
C ALA A 167 19.80 3.34 -28.78
N THR A 168 19.78 2.14 -29.34
CA THR A 168 20.69 1.06 -28.93
C THR A 168 22.14 1.33 -29.33
N LEU A 169 22.36 1.87 -30.52
CA LEU A 169 23.70 2.24 -31.01
C LEU A 169 24.31 3.39 -30.19
N ILE A 170 23.52 4.43 -29.91
CA ILE A 170 23.95 5.55 -29.06
C ILE A 170 24.31 5.03 -27.67
N ARG A 171 23.48 4.20 -27.06
CA ARG A 171 23.75 3.63 -25.73
C ARG A 171 25.04 2.79 -25.71
N GLU A 172 25.34 2.08 -26.79
CA GLU A 172 26.58 1.31 -26.92
C GLU A 172 27.80 2.22 -27.10
N LYS A 173 27.73 3.23 -27.98
CA LYS A 173 28.83 4.16 -28.23
C LYS A 173 29.09 5.12 -27.05
N MET A 174 28.06 5.51 -26.30
CA MET A 174 28.17 6.30 -25.07
C MET A 174 29.00 5.62 -23.97
N ARG A 175 29.19 4.30 -24.06
CA ARG A 175 30.06 3.55 -23.14
C ARG A 175 31.52 3.55 -23.58
N ASN A 176 31.86 4.08 -24.75
CA ASN A 176 33.27 4.16 -25.14
C ASN A 176 34.01 5.15 -24.23
N PRO A 177 35.26 4.85 -23.83
CA PRO A 177 36.02 5.71 -22.92
C PRO A 177 36.18 7.14 -23.46
N GLU A 178 36.23 7.31 -24.78
CA GLU A 178 36.33 8.61 -25.45
C GLU A 178 35.10 9.54 -25.28
N ILE A 179 33.94 8.99 -24.89
CA ILE A 179 32.68 9.73 -24.66
C ILE A 179 32.28 9.68 -23.18
N ALA A 180 32.51 8.54 -22.52
CA ALA A 180 32.19 8.38 -21.10
C ALA A 180 33.08 9.23 -20.17
N GLU A 181 34.28 9.61 -20.62
CA GLU A 181 35.24 10.38 -19.82
C GLU A 181 35.31 11.87 -20.18
N THR A 182 34.60 12.32 -21.23
CA THR A 182 34.53 13.74 -21.59
C THR A 182 33.62 14.49 -20.62
N SER A 183 34.14 15.55 -20.00
CA SER A 183 33.40 16.35 -18.99
C SER A 183 32.55 17.48 -19.57
N ASP A 184 32.82 17.91 -20.81
CA ASP A 184 32.07 18.98 -21.48
C ASP A 184 30.78 18.45 -22.12
N GLU A 185 29.64 18.86 -21.59
CA GLU A 185 28.31 18.47 -22.09
C GLU A 185 28.08 18.90 -23.54
N THR A 186 28.67 20.01 -23.99
CA THR A 186 28.52 20.48 -25.37
C THR A 186 29.26 19.59 -26.35
N GLU A 187 30.43 19.08 -25.95
CA GLU A 187 31.21 18.14 -26.75
C GLU A 187 30.56 16.75 -26.79
N VAL A 188 30.02 16.28 -25.66
CA VAL A 188 29.24 15.02 -25.59
C VAL A 188 28.03 15.11 -26.52
N ASN A 189 27.24 16.19 -26.44
CA ASN A 189 26.08 16.39 -27.30
C ASN A 189 26.46 16.41 -28.78
N ARG A 190 27.57 17.09 -29.14
CA ARG A 190 28.09 17.10 -30.52
C ARG A 190 28.48 15.69 -31.00
N LYS A 191 29.17 14.90 -30.18
CA LYS A 191 29.58 13.53 -30.53
C LYS A 191 28.36 12.60 -30.68
N VAL A 192 27.34 12.75 -29.83
CA VAL A 192 26.09 11.99 -29.90
C VAL A 192 25.29 12.33 -31.16
N SER A 193 25.16 13.61 -31.49
CA SER A 193 24.53 14.05 -32.74
C SER A 193 25.26 13.52 -33.97
N LEU A 194 26.59 13.45 -33.93
CA LEU A 194 27.40 12.85 -35.01
C LEU A 194 27.12 11.34 -35.16
N ILE A 195 27.05 10.60 -34.05
CA ILE A 195 26.72 9.15 -34.06
C ILE A 195 25.33 8.92 -34.65
N GLN A 196 24.35 9.74 -34.25
CA GLN A 196 22.99 9.66 -34.78
C GLN A 196 22.94 9.97 -36.28
N ALA A 197 23.65 11.02 -36.71
CA ALA A 197 23.74 11.39 -38.13
C ALA A 197 24.39 10.30 -38.98
N GLN A 198 25.49 9.70 -38.50
CA GLN A 198 26.16 8.59 -39.19
C GLN A 198 25.29 7.34 -39.27
N HIS A 199 24.52 7.05 -38.22
CA HIS A 199 23.58 5.93 -38.24
C HIS A 199 22.42 6.18 -39.21
N GLU A 200 21.91 7.41 -39.26
CA GLU A 200 20.87 7.81 -40.20
C GLU A 200 21.37 7.76 -41.64
N GLU A 201 22.59 8.24 -41.90
CA GLU A 201 23.27 8.12 -43.20
C GLU A 201 23.43 6.65 -43.62
N HIS A 202 23.87 5.77 -42.70
CA HIS A 202 23.96 4.34 -42.97
C HIS A 202 22.60 3.72 -43.30
N LEU A 203 21.52 4.10 -42.59
CA LEU A 203 20.17 3.63 -42.90
C LEU A 203 19.66 4.16 -44.23
N GLN A 204 20.01 5.39 -44.61
CA GLN A 204 19.68 5.97 -45.91
C GLN A 204 20.44 5.24 -47.03
N LEU A 205 21.72 4.92 -46.82
CA LEU A 205 22.51 4.12 -47.76
C LEU A 205 21.97 2.70 -47.91
N ASP A 206 21.62 2.03 -46.81
CA ASP A 206 20.94 0.72 -46.83
C ASP A 206 19.64 0.75 -47.65
N ARG A 207 18.82 1.80 -47.47
CA ARG A 207 17.57 1.99 -48.24
C ARG A 207 17.82 2.20 -49.72
N LEU A 208 18.94 2.83 -50.08
CA LEU A 208 19.35 3.05 -51.48
C LEU A 208 19.99 1.80 -52.11
N MET A 209 20.55 0.88 -51.31
CA MET A 209 21.15 -0.38 -51.78
C MET A 209 20.12 -1.52 -51.97
N ILE A 210 18.89 -1.39 -51.47
CA ILE A 210 17.79 -2.38 -51.61
C ILE A 210 16.99 -2.18 -52.91
N ASP A 211 17.45 -1.36 -53.85
CA ASP A 211 16.91 -1.34 -55.21
C ASP A 211 17.63 -2.39 -56.09
N THR A 212 17.26 -3.67 -55.92
CA THR A 212 17.36 -4.65 -57.02
C THR A 212 15.94 -5.11 -57.38
N PRO A 213 15.51 -5.07 -58.66
CA PRO A 213 14.09 -5.02 -59.00
C PRO A 213 13.32 -6.35 -58.93
N ASP A 214 13.87 -7.44 -58.41
CA ASP A 214 13.27 -8.78 -58.56
C ASP A 214 13.35 -9.63 -57.29
N ARG A 215 12.59 -9.27 -56.25
CA ARG A 215 11.91 -10.25 -55.38
C ARG A 215 10.93 -9.53 -54.44
N TYR A 216 9.65 -9.94 -54.53
CA TYR A 216 8.48 -9.48 -53.77
C TYR A 216 7.71 -8.28 -54.36
N PRO A 217 6.69 -8.56 -55.20
CA PRO A 217 5.58 -7.64 -55.37
C PRO A 217 4.65 -7.76 -54.15
N SER A 218 4.13 -6.62 -53.69
CA SER A 218 3.00 -6.50 -52.75
C SER A 218 3.35 -6.71 -51.28
N LEU A 219 3.54 -5.59 -50.55
CA LEU A 219 2.92 -5.31 -49.23
C LEU A 219 3.27 -3.88 -48.80
N ARG A 220 2.94 -2.89 -49.65
CA ARG A 220 2.67 -1.53 -49.18
C ARG A 220 1.27 -1.52 -48.57
N SER A 221 1.10 -2.05 -47.37
CA SER A 221 -0.08 -1.77 -46.54
C SER A 221 0.13 -2.19 -45.09
N ALA A 222 0.56 -1.25 -44.25
CA ALA A 222 0.41 -1.34 -42.79
C ALA A 222 -0.06 0.01 -42.21
N SER A 223 -0.85 0.75 -43.00
CA SER A 223 -1.45 2.02 -42.57
C SER A 223 -2.98 1.96 -42.52
N LYS A 224 -3.58 0.77 -42.56
CA LYS A 224 -5.03 0.60 -42.41
C LYS A 224 -5.39 -0.79 -41.88
N ALA A 225 -5.26 -0.96 -40.57
CA ALA A 225 -6.06 -1.90 -39.79
C ALA A 225 -6.58 -1.14 -38.55
N THR A 226 -7.86 -0.82 -38.66
CA THR A 226 -8.77 -0.06 -37.80
C THR A 226 -8.95 -0.66 -36.40
N VAL A 227 -8.97 0.16 -35.33
CA VAL A 227 -10.01 0.09 -34.27
C VAL A 227 -10.36 1.49 -33.72
N LEU A 228 -11.57 1.93 -34.08
CA LEU A 228 -12.52 2.88 -33.49
C LEU A 228 -12.14 3.85 -32.34
N ARG A 229 -12.23 5.17 -32.62
CA ARG A 229 -13.10 6.14 -31.91
C ARG A 229 -13.51 7.27 -32.87
N GLY A 230 -14.72 7.79 -32.70
CA GLY A 230 -15.54 8.49 -33.71
C GLY A 230 -15.02 9.84 -34.25
N ALA A 231 -15.53 10.19 -35.43
CA ALA A 231 -15.16 11.38 -36.19
C ALA A 231 -15.79 12.68 -35.66
N THR A 232 -14.97 13.69 -35.37
CA THR A 232 -15.41 15.10 -35.32
C THR A 232 -15.29 15.70 -36.72
N LYS A 233 -16.39 16.25 -37.25
CA LYS A 233 -16.43 16.95 -38.54
C LYS A 233 -15.53 18.20 -38.52
N PRO A 234 -14.70 18.45 -39.55
CA PRO A 234 -13.96 19.70 -39.68
C PRO A 234 -14.88 20.80 -40.24
N VAL A 235 -14.80 21.99 -39.64
CA VAL A 235 -15.36 23.22 -40.19
C VAL A 235 -14.48 23.69 -41.34
N ARG A 236 -15.16 23.89 -42.48
CA ARG A 236 -14.70 24.37 -43.77
C ARG A 236 -13.97 25.71 -43.68
N ASN A 237 -12.85 25.85 -44.40
CA ASN A 237 -12.58 27.05 -45.18
C ASN A 237 -11.78 26.67 -46.43
N ASP A 238 -12.27 27.20 -47.54
CA ASP A 238 -11.95 26.87 -48.92
C ASP A 238 -10.62 27.51 -49.40
N ASP A 239 -10.12 26.94 -50.51
CA ASP A 239 -9.34 27.57 -51.60
C ASP A 239 -7.85 27.20 -51.82
N ASN A 240 -7.67 26.01 -52.44
CA ASN A 240 -7.02 25.78 -53.76
C ASN A 240 -5.48 25.98 -53.96
N PRO A 241 -4.86 25.32 -54.97
CA PRO A 241 -4.24 24.01 -54.80
C PRO A 241 -2.71 24.01 -54.96
N VAL A 242 -2.06 23.05 -54.29
CA VAL A 242 -0.65 22.71 -54.44
C VAL A 242 -0.43 21.96 -55.75
N LEU A 243 0.42 22.52 -56.63
CA LEU A 243 1.04 21.81 -57.74
C LEU A 243 2.47 21.38 -57.38
N VAL A 244 2.72 20.12 -57.66
CA VAL A 244 3.98 19.36 -57.59
C VAL A 244 5.09 20.04 -58.40
N ALA A 245 6.31 20.11 -57.88
CA ALA A 245 7.51 20.30 -58.70
C ALA A 245 8.75 19.62 -58.08
N GLN A 246 9.45 18.90 -58.95
CA GLN A 246 10.64 18.08 -58.71
C GLN A 246 11.86 18.87 -58.21
N HIS A 247 12.70 18.15 -57.48
CA HIS A 247 14.09 18.48 -57.18
C HIS A 247 14.90 18.76 -58.46
N VAL A 248 15.55 19.94 -58.51
CA VAL A 248 16.77 20.16 -59.30
C VAL A 248 17.78 20.88 -58.40
N VAL A 249 18.92 20.23 -58.21
CA VAL A 249 20.09 20.72 -57.48
C VAL A 249 20.71 21.90 -58.24
N LYS A 250 20.97 23.01 -57.54
CA LYS A 250 21.84 24.10 -58.02
C LYS A 250 22.82 24.50 -56.91
N GLU A 251 24.09 24.59 -57.27
CA GLU A 251 25.21 24.95 -56.41
C GLU A 251 24.97 26.26 -55.64
N VAL A 252 25.38 26.27 -54.37
CA VAL A 252 25.28 27.42 -53.47
C VAL A 252 26.38 28.42 -53.80
N GLN A 253 26.03 29.53 -54.45
CA GLN A 253 26.83 30.75 -54.41
C GLN A 253 26.65 31.44 -53.06
N ILE A 254 27.75 31.54 -52.31
CA ILE A 254 27.86 32.31 -51.07
C ILE A 254 27.60 33.78 -51.37
N LYS A 255 26.45 34.31 -50.93
CA LYS A 255 26.22 35.76 -50.88
C LYS A 255 26.88 36.30 -49.62
N SER A 256 27.84 37.20 -49.82
CA SER A 256 28.52 37.96 -48.78
C SER A 256 27.52 38.76 -47.93
N MET A 257 27.80 38.73 -46.64
CA MET A 257 27.03 39.27 -45.54
C MET A 257 27.13 40.81 -45.53
N ASN A 258 26.00 41.50 -45.48
CA ASN A 258 25.92 42.97 -45.62
C ASN A 258 26.34 43.67 -44.31
N GLU A 259 27.47 44.39 -44.33
CA GLU A 259 28.04 45.15 -43.19
C GLU A 259 27.09 46.20 -42.58
N LYS A 260 26.11 46.70 -43.35
CA LYS A 260 25.18 47.75 -42.89
C LYS A 260 24.17 47.31 -41.83
N SER A 261 23.94 46.01 -41.66
CA SER A 261 23.04 45.48 -40.62
C SER A 261 23.72 45.35 -39.26
N LEU A 262 25.05 45.24 -39.25
CA LEU A 262 25.87 45.09 -38.04
C LEU A 262 26.14 46.46 -37.38
N GLU A 263 26.26 47.52 -38.18
CA GLU A 263 26.41 48.91 -37.70
C GLU A 263 25.16 49.40 -36.94
N LYS A 264 23.96 49.05 -37.42
CA LYS A 264 22.69 49.39 -36.74
C LYS A 264 22.52 48.67 -35.40
N LEU A 265 23.08 47.47 -35.26
CA LEU A 265 23.08 46.68 -34.03
C LEU A 265 24.16 47.14 -33.03
N ARG A 266 25.25 47.74 -33.51
CA ARG A 266 26.27 48.39 -32.66
C ARG A 266 25.81 49.74 -32.14
N VAL A 267 25.21 50.58 -32.99
CA VAL A 267 24.68 51.90 -32.60
C VAL A 267 23.53 51.77 -31.58
N THR A 268 22.69 50.74 -31.68
CA THR A 268 21.61 50.49 -30.69
C THR A 268 22.11 49.89 -29.37
N ARG A 269 23.31 49.29 -29.35
CA ARG A 269 23.96 48.77 -28.14
C ARG A 269 24.73 49.88 -27.40
N GLU A 270 25.45 50.73 -28.12
CA GLU A 270 26.17 51.89 -27.55
C GLU A 270 25.21 52.97 -27.01
N ALA A 271 24.04 53.17 -27.64
CA ALA A 271 23.02 54.08 -27.11
C ALA A 271 22.41 53.60 -25.77
N LYS A 272 22.31 52.28 -25.56
CA LYS A 272 21.85 51.69 -24.30
C LYS A 272 22.91 51.69 -23.21
N GLU A 273 24.19 51.62 -23.56
CA GLU A 273 25.30 51.74 -22.60
C GLU A 273 25.49 53.18 -22.09
N ASN A 274 25.24 54.20 -22.93
CA ASN A 274 25.33 55.60 -22.52
C ASN A 274 24.17 56.09 -21.63
N GLU A 275 22.98 55.48 -21.70
CA GLU A 275 21.90 55.77 -20.74
C GLU A 275 22.15 55.16 -19.35
N ALA A 276 22.93 54.06 -19.26
CA ALA A 276 23.26 53.40 -18.00
C ALA A 276 24.31 54.16 -17.15
N MET A 277 25.00 55.15 -17.72
CA MET A 277 26.08 55.89 -17.05
C MET A 277 25.65 57.25 -16.46
N ALA A 278 24.39 57.68 -16.62
CA ALA A 278 23.93 59.04 -16.30
C ALA A 278 23.07 59.22 -15.03
N MET A 279 22.83 58.19 -14.21
CA MET A 279 22.01 58.29 -12.98
C MET A 279 22.72 57.70 -11.75
N GLY A 280 23.94 58.14 -11.50
CA GLY A 280 24.81 57.60 -10.45
C GLY A 280 25.46 58.63 -9.54
N ILE A 281 24.80 59.73 -9.15
CA ILE A 281 25.29 60.61 -8.06
C ILE A 281 24.11 61.27 -7.30
N THR A 282 23.75 60.76 -6.11
CA THR A 282 23.50 61.52 -4.85
C THR A 282 23.01 60.63 -3.68
N SER A 283 23.86 60.61 -2.63
CA SER A 283 23.67 60.37 -1.17
C SER A 283 22.70 59.32 -0.57
N ILE A 284 23.32 58.34 0.11
CA ILE A 284 23.24 57.99 1.56
C ILE A 284 21.86 57.74 2.21
N GLY A 285 21.62 56.48 2.59
CA GLY A 285 21.05 56.11 3.91
C GLY A 285 19.85 55.15 3.93
N GLY A 286 20.05 53.91 4.41
CA GLY A 286 19.02 53.14 5.13
C GLY A 286 18.39 51.92 4.43
N ASN A 287 18.76 50.73 4.95
CA ASN A 287 18.08 49.43 4.99
C ASN A 287 17.29 48.83 3.80
N ALA A 288 17.68 47.56 3.56
CA ALA A 288 17.08 46.50 2.76
C ALA A 288 15.55 46.47 2.66
N ILE A 289 15.04 46.28 1.43
CA ILE A 289 13.89 45.46 1.03
C ILE A 289 13.98 45.23 -0.49
N GLY A 290 13.82 43.97 -0.92
CA GLY A 290 13.85 43.55 -2.33
C GLY A 290 12.70 44.15 -3.14
N ALA A 291 13.04 44.80 -4.25
CA ALA A 291 12.10 45.45 -5.15
C ALA A 291 11.58 44.49 -6.23
N SER A 292 10.24 44.45 -6.32
CA SER A 292 9.46 43.90 -7.43
C SER A 292 9.78 44.59 -8.75
N PHE A 293 9.84 43.83 -9.84
CA PHE A 293 9.95 44.35 -11.20
C PHE A 293 8.58 44.25 -11.89
N ASP A 294 7.88 45.39 -11.99
CA ASP A 294 6.65 45.53 -12.77
C ASP A 294 6.99 45.73 -14.26
N GLY A 295 6.57 44.78 -15.09
CA GLY A 295 6.59 44.90 -16.55
C GLY A 295 5.33 45.62 -17.05
N HIS A 296 5.40 46.94 -17.23
CA HIS A 296 4.37 47.70 -17.94
C HIS A 296 4.46 47.45 -19.46
N GLY A 297 3.57 46.61 -19.98
CA GLY A 297 3.30 46.44 -21.40
C GLY A 297 2.47 47.60 -21.95
N ARG A 298 3.08 48.43 -22.79
CA ARG A 298 2.47 49.55 -23.50
C ARG A 298 1.50 49.03 -24.58
N GLY A 299 0.27 49.53 -24.55
CA GLY A 299 -0.85 49.06 -25.37
C GLY A 299 -0.69 49.28 -26.88
N VAL A 300 -1.23 48.32 -27.63
CA VAL A 300 -1.64 48.50 -29.03
C VAL A 300 -3.14 48.23 -29.10
N SER A 301 -3.85 49.25 -29.55
CA SER A 301 -5.29 49.27 -29.76
C SER A 301 -5.72 48.21 -30.77
N GLY A 302 -6.54 47.27 -30.33
CA GLY A 302 -7.17 46.25 -31.15
C GLY A 302 -8.49 45.84 -30.51
N ASN A 303 -9.57 46.45 -30.97
CA ASN A 303 -10.93 46.29 -30.48
C ASN A 303 -11.43 44.86 -30.78
N ASN A 304 -11.56 44.01 -29.75
CA ASN A 304 -12.49 42.87 -29.71
C ASN A 304 -12.61 42.36 -28.27
N GLY A 305 -13.83 42.39 -27.73
CA GLY A 305 -14.15 41.99 -26.37
C GLY A 305 -13.97 40.49 -26.12
N GLY A 306 -13.13 40.17 -25.13
CA GLY A 306 -13.13 38.92 -24.38
C GLY A 306 -12.77 39.26 -22.94
N GLU A 307 -13.57 38.82 -21.97
CA GLU A 307 -13.32 39.01 -20.54
C GLU A 307 -11.91 38.51 -20.17
N LEU A 308 -11.00 39.45 -19.87
CA LEU A 308 -9.77 39.17 -19.15
C LEU A 308 -10.14 38.96 -17.67
N VAL A 309 -10.45 37.73 -17.29
CA VAL A 309 -10.53 37.35 -15.87
C VAL A 309 -9.15 37.60 -15.25
N GLN A 310 -9.03 38.66 -14.44
CA GLN A 310 -7.80 38.94 -13.69
C GLN A 310 -7.55 37.77 -12.74
N LYS A 311 -6.47 37.02 -12.96
CA LYS A 311 -6.04 35.94 -12.06
C LYS A 311 -5.65 36.56 -10.70
N ARG A 312 -6.38 36.20 -9.64
CA ARG A 312 -6.12 36.64 -8.27
C ARG A 312 -5.02 35.80 -7.63
N ARG A 313 -4.16 36.42 -6.81
CA ARG A 313 -3.09 35.70 -6.11
C ARG A 313 -3.65 34.89 -4.93
N PRO A 314 -3.14 33.67 -4.67
CA PRO A 314 -3.56 32.85 -3.53
C PRO A 314 -3.49 33.56 -2.19
N ILE A 315 -2.41 34.31 -1.92
CA ILE A 315 -2.23 34.98 -0.62
C ILE A 315 -3.28 36.06 -0.37
N ASP A 316 -3.73 36.75 -1.43
CA ASP A 316 -4.78 37.78 -1.34
C ASP A 316 -6.13 37.14 -0.99
N LEU A 317 -6.43 35.99 -1.58
CA LEU A 317 -7.66 35.22 -1.29
C LEU A 317 -7.66 34.70 0.15
N LEU A 318 -6.52 34.19 0.64
CA LEU A 318 -6.36 33.74 2.02
C LEU A 318 -6.53 34.90 3.01
N ASN A 319 -5.93 36.06 2.71
CA ASN A 319 -6.08 37.27 3.51
C ASN A 319 -7.54 37.77 3.52
N GLU A 320 -8.25 37.68 2.39
CA GLU A 320 -9.66 38.06 2.26
C GLU A 320 -10.56 37.15 3.11
N ALA A 321 -10.38 35.82 3.01
CA ALA A 321 -11.16 34.84 3.76
C ALA A 321 -11.02 35.05 5.28
N ILE A 322 -9.79 35.17 5.78
CA ILE A 322 -9.54 35.42 7.20
C ILE A 322 -10.09 36.77 7.65
N ALA A 323 -9.88 37.83 6.87
CA ALA A 323 -10.41 39.15 7.21
C ALA A 323 -11.94 39.17 7.29
N ARG A 324 -12.62 38.50 6.34
CA ARG A 324 -14.08 38.39 6.29
C ARG A 324 -14.62 37.67 7.53
N LYS A 325 -14.00 36.56 7.91
CA LYS A 325 -14.43 35.76 9.07
C LYS A 325 -14.16 36.46 10.39
N LEU A 326 -12.98 37.05 10.57
CA LEU A 326 -12.63 37.82 11.77
C LEU A 326 -13.50 39.07 11.94
N ALA A 327 -13.92 39.71 10.84
CA ALA A 327 -14.86 40.82 10.89
C ALA A 327 -16.25 40.36 11.36
N THR A 328 -16.75 39.24 10.83
CA THR A 328 -18.03 38.64 11.25
C THR A 328 -18.05 38.26 12.73
N MET A 329 -16.91 37.79 13.27
CA MET A 329 -16.77 37.43 14.67
C MET A 329 -16.47 38.61 15.60
N GLY A 330 -16.26 39.83 15.07
CA GLY A 330 -15.88 41.00 15.86
C GLY A 330 -14.45 40.94 16.44
N LEU A 331 -13.59 40.05 15.90
CA LEU A 331 -12.23 39.80 16.39
C LEU A 331 -11.14 40.43 15.52
N ALA A 332 -11.50 41.13 14.44
CA ALA A 332 -10.57 41.75 13.51
C ALA A 332 -9.55 42.69 14.19
N SER A 333 -9.97 43.43 15.21
CA SER A 333 -9.12 44.37 15.96
C SER A 333 -8.01 43.69 16.77
N ARG A 334 -8.13 42.39 17.07
CA ARG A 334 -7.09 41.62 17.79
C ARG A 334 -5.91 41.28 16.90
N LEU A 335 -6.13 41.13 15.58
CA LEU A 335 -5.08 40.82 14.61
C LEU A 335 -4.37 42.09 14.11
N GLU A 336 -5.09 43.20 13.97
CA GLU A 336 -4.58 44.46 13.41
C GLU A 336 -3.53 45.17 14.30
N GLN A 337 -3.42 44.79 15.58
CA GLN A 337 -2.43 45.35 16.51
C GLN A 337 -0.96 45.02 16.14
N LYS A 338 -0.71 44.00 15.30
CA LYS A 338 0.65 43.57 14.90
C LYS A 338 1.15 44.15 13.55
N GLY A 339 0.37 44.94 12.81
CA GLY A 339 0.88 45.76 11.70
C GLY A 339 1.45 45.03 10.46
N GLY A 340 1.15 43.75 10.24
CA GLY A 340 1.57 42.99 9.06
C GLY A 340 0.69 43.22 7.83
N LYS A 341 1.28 43.23 6.61
CA LYS A 341 0.53 43.24 5.34
C LYS A 341 -0.19 41.91 5.07
N ASP A 342 0.38 40.80 5.56
CA ASP A 342 -0.11 39.44 5.34
C ASP A 342 -0.93 38.95 6.54
N LYS A 343 -2.25 39.19 6.50
CA LYS A 343 -3.20 38.83 7.56
C LYS A 343 -3.20 37.32 7.87
N PHE A 344 -3.04 36.48 6.85
CA PHE A 344 -2.99 35.02 7.00
C PHE A 344 -1.77 34.57 7.80
N GLU A 345 -0.59 35.08 7.47
CA GLU A 345 0.65 34.78 8.19
C GLU A 345 0.57 35.28 9.64
N SER A 346 0.12 36.53 9.86
CA SER A 346 -0.09 37.07 11.21
C SER A 346 -1.10 36.28 12.03
N PHE A 347 -2.13 35.72 11.39
CA PHE A 347 -3.14 34.89 12.07
C PHE A 347 -2.53 33.56 12.53
N LEU A 348 -1.80 32.86 11.66
CA LEU A 348 -1.14 31.60 12.03
C LEU A 348 -0.07 31.80 13.10
N GLU A 349 0.68 32.90 13.07
CA GLU A 349 1.61 33.28 14.14
C GLU A 349 0.88 33.50 15.47
N ALA A 350 -0.28 34.17 15.46
CA ALA A 350 -1.09 34.38 16.66
C ALA A 350 -1.64 33.05 17.22
N VAL A 351 -2.07 32.12 16.34
CA VAL A 351 -2.48 30.76 16.72
C VAL A 351 -1.32 30.02 17.39
N HIS A 352 -0.11 30.09 16.82
CA HIS A 352 1.07 29.43 17.36
C HIS A 352 1.54 30.04 18.69
N GLU A 353 1.45 31.36 18.86
CA GLU A 353 1.80 32.06 20.10
C GLU A 353 0.79 31.84 21.24
N GLY A 354 -0.36 31.21 20.97
CA GLY A 354 -1.40 30.90 21.97
C GLY A 354 -2.03 32.13 22.62
N ARG A 355 -1.89 33.30 22.00
CA ARG A 355 -2.38 34.58 22.51
C ARG A 355 -3.41 35.10 21.53
N HIS A 356 -4.52 35.64 22.05
CA HIS A 356 -5.58 36.39 21.36
C HIS A 356 -6.85 35.65 20.89
N PHE A 357 -6.83 34.35 20.68
CA PHE A 357 -7.99 33.58 20.17
C PHE A 357 -8.24 32.30 20.99
N GLY A 358 -9.50 31.91 21.17
CA GLY A 358 -9.86 30.59 21.70
C GLY A 358 -9.72 29.49 20.65
N GLU A 359 -9.56 28.24 21.07
CA GLU A 359 -9.38 27.10 20.14
C GLU A 359 -10.55 26.95 19.15
N ASP A 360 -11.78 27.09 19.64
CA ASP A 360 -12.99 27.02 18.81
C ASP A 360 -13.09 28.20 17.82
N ASP A 361 -12.67 29.40 18.24
CA ASP A 361 -12.66 30.59 17.39
C ASP A 361 -11.67 30.41 16.23
N CYS A 362 -10.48 29.88 16.52
CA CYS A 362 -9.46 29.57 15.52
C CYS A 362 -9.93 28.51 14.52
N ALA A 363 -10.56 27.43 14.99
CA ALA A 363 -11.12 26.39 14.14
C ALA A 363 -12.20 26.97 13.20
N ASN A 364 -13.08 27.84 13.72
CA ASN A 364 -14.10 28.52 12.94
C ASN A 364 -13.52 29.47 11.88
N VAL A 365 -12.42 30.15 12.17
CA VAL A 365 -11.72 31.01 11.19
C VAL A 365 -11.09 30.18 10.08
N LEU A 366 -10.43 29.06 10.42
CA LEU A 366 -9.83 28.16 9.45
C LEU A 366 -10.87 27.45 8.58
N GLN A 367 -12.07 27.20 9.11
CA GLN A 367 -13.17 26.61 8.33
C GLN A 367 -13.60 27.50 7.14
N GLU A 368 -13.52 28.82 7.25
CA GLU A 368 -13.82 29.73 6.12
C GLU A 368 -12.85 29.51 4.95
N VAL A 369 -11.59 29.16 5.22
CA VAL A 369 -10.60 28.84 4.18
C VAL A 369 -10.96 27.54 3.46
N VAL A 370 -11.61 26.60 4.15
CA VAL A 370 -12.13 25.37 3.55
C VAL A 370 -13.31 25.69 2.62
N ASP A 371 -14.18 26.63 2.99
CA ASP A 371 -15.32 27.04 2.17
C ASP A 371 -14.87 27.72 0.85
N ASP A 372 -13.81 28.55 0.90
CA ASP A 372 -13.22 29.22 -0.26
C ASP A 372 -12.17 28.36 -1.02
N SER A 373 -11.97 27.11 -0.60
CA SER A 373 -10.88 26.22 -1.07
C SER A 373 -10.85 25.98 -2.58
N GLN A 374 -12.00 25.96 -3.26
CA GLN A 374 -12.07 25.76 -4.71
C GLN A 374 -11.40 26.91 -5.48
N ILE A 375 -11.65 28.15 -5.06
CA ILE A 375 -11.08 29.34 -5.71
C ILE A 375 -9.59 29.43 -5.38
N ILE A 376 -9.23 29.14 -4.14
CA ILE A 376 -7.85 29.10 -3.66
C ILE A 376 -7.03 28.04 -4.41
N ALA A 377 -7.59 26.85 -4.64
CA ALA A 377 -6.96 25.78 -5.40
C ALA A 377 -6.66 26.20 -6.86
N ILE A 378 -7.61 26.84 -7.53
CA ILE A 378 -7.41 27.37 -8.89
C ILE A 378 -6.27 28.40 -8.90
N ALA A 379 -6.24 29.31 -7.91
CA ALA A 379 -5.19 30.30 -7.79
C ALA A 379 -3.81 29.65 -7.56
N PHE A 380 -3.71 28.57 -6.77
CA PHE A 380 -2.44 27.88 -6.57
C PHE A 380 -1.93 27.17 -7.83
N LEU A 381 -2.83 26.66 -8.67
CA LEU A 381 -2.48 26.11 -9.98
C LEU A 381 -1.99 27.21 -10.94
N ASP A 382 -2.57 28.40 -10.87
CA ASP A 382 -2.14 29.56 -11.66
C ASP A 382 -0.81 30.16 -11.16
N PHE A 383 -0.53 30.08 -9.86
CA PHE A 383 0.68 30.60 -9.22
C PHE A 383 1.41 29.54 -8.35
N PRO A 384 2.03 28.50 -8.96
CA PRO A 384 2.61 27.37 -8.20
C PRO A 384 3.68 27.74 -7.18
N ARG A 385 4.45 28.81 -7.42
CA ARG A 385 5.51 29.26 -6.50
C ARG A 385 4.97 29.80 -5.17
N GLU A 386 3.77 30.37 -5.17
CA GLU A 386 3.15 30.87 -3.94
C GLU A 386 2.69 29.72 -3.03
N PHE A 387 2.47 28.52 -3.58
CA PHE A 387 2.16 27.33 -2.80
C PHE A 387 3.31 26.93 -1.86
N TRP A 388 4.57 27.17 -2.22
CA TRP A 388 5.69 26.92 -1.32
C TRP A 388 5.65 27.79 -0.06
N LYS A 389 5.30 29.09 -0.20
CA LYS A 389 5.12 30.00 0.94
C LYS A 389 3.98 29.49 1.82
N PHE A 390 2.84 29.17 1.22
CA PHE A 390 1.69 28.60 1.93
C PHE A 390 2.06 27.32 2.69
N ALA A 391 2.65 26.33 2.01
CA ALA A 391 3.11 25.09 2.63
C ALA A 391 4.10 25.35 3.77
N GLY A 392 5.00 26.34 3.63
CA GLY A 392 5.91 26.77 4.68
C GLY A 392 5.24 27.32 5.93
N LEU A 393 4.13 28.06 5.78
CA LEU A 393 3.37 28.65 6.88
C LEU A 393 2.52 27.61 7.64
N VAL A 394 1.93 26.64 6.94
CA VAL A 394 1.01 25.67 7.56
C VAL A 394 1.73 24.45 8.14
N THR A 395 2.91 24.08 7.62
CA THR A 395 3.65 22.89 8.07
C THR A 395 4.03 22.93 9.57
N PRO A 396 4.48 24.04 10.17
CA PRO A 396 4.80 24.10 11.60
C PRO A 396 3.64 23.66 12.49
N LEU A 397 2.41 24.07 12.16
CA LEU A 397 1.21 23.65 12.89
C LEU A 397 0.97 22.13 12.82
N LEU A 398 1.34 21.48 11.71
CA LEU A 398 1.29 20.02 11.60
C LEU A 398 2.41 19.31 12.38
N VAL A 399 3.55 19.97 12.58
CA VAL A 399 4.70 19.43 13.34
C VAL A 399 4.41 19.51 14.85
N ASP A 400 3.99 20.68 15.33
CA ASP A 400 3.97 21.02 16.75
C ASP A 400 2.74 20.48 17.50
N PHE A 401 1.58 20.35 16.83
CA PHE A 401 0.33 19.91 17.45
C PHE A 401 -0.02 18.45 17.14
N ASP A 402 -0.59 17.71 18.09
CA ASP A 402 -0.99 16.30 17.94
C ASP A 402 -2.21 16.10 17.03
N GLU A 403 -2.42 14.87 16.54
CA GLU A 403 -3.50 14.50 15.59
C GLU A 403 -4.91 14.86 16.12
N ASP A 404 -5.10 14.76 17.44
CA ASP A 404 -6.38 15.03 18.11
C ASP A 404 -6.62 16.52 18.38
N HIS A 405 -5.61 17.37 18.18
CA HIS A 405 -5.72 18.80 18.42
C HIS A 405 -6.53 19.49 17.30
N SER A 406 -7.42 20.41 17.68
CA SER A 406 -8.29 21.17 16.76
C SER A 406 -7.53 21.85 15.61
N TYR A 407 -6.40 22.51 15.92
CA TYR A 407 -5.50 23.12 14.93
C TYR A 407 -4.92 22.14 13.91
N TYR A 408 -4.49 20.96 14.36
CA TYR A 408 -3.98 19.92 13.47
C TYR A 408 -5.08 19.49 12.49
N GLN A 409 -6.28 19.21 13.01
CA GLN A 409 -7.43 18.78 12.21
C GLN A 409 -7.85 19.85 11.21
N ALA A 410 -7.88 21.12 11.61
CA ALA A 410 -8.24 22.23 10.72
C ALA A 410 -7.23 22.41 9.57
N ILE A 411 -5.92 22.41 9.86
CA ILE A 411 -4.88 22.57 8.84
C ILE A 411 -4.79 21.34 7.93
N HIS A 412 -4.90 20.14 8.50
CA HIS A 412 -4.98 18.90 7.74
C HIS A 412 -6.15 18.95 6.75
N GLN A 413 -7.34 19.36 7.21
CA GLN A 413 -8.52 19.48 6.36
C GLN A 413 -8.35 20.52 5.26
N ILE A 414 -7.75 21.69 5.54
CA ILE A 414 -7.45 22.70 4.51
C ILE A 414 -6.56 22.12 3.40
N LEU A 415 -5.46 21.47 3.76
CA LEU A 415 -4.53 20.88 2.78
C LEU A 415 -5.20 19.74 2.00
N LEU A 416 -5.99 18.91 2.67
CA LEU A 416 -6.72 17.79 2.07
C LEU A 416 -7.69 18.30 0.99
N VAL A 417 -8.54 19.26 1.36
CA VAL A 417 -9.58 19.80 0.48
C VAL A 417 -8.97 20.60 -0.69
N ILE A 418 -7.96 21.43 -0.43
CA ILE A 418 -7.23 22.15 -1.49
C ILE A 418 -6.59 21.15 -2.47
N GLY A 419 -5.94 20.10 -1.98
CA GLY A 419 -5.36 19.04 -2.81
C GLY A 419 -6.41 18.41 -3.73
N GLN A 420 -7.54 17.99 -3.17
CA GLN A 420 -8.63 17.38 -3.93
C GLN A 420 -9.19 18.33 -5.00
N HIS A 421 -9.35 19.62 -4.69
CA HIS A 421 -9.79 20.62 -5.67
C HIS A 421 -8.74 20.89 -6.76
N CYS A 422 -7.45 20.89 -6.41
CA CYS A 422 -6.37 20.98 -7.38
C CYS A 422 -6.42 19.79 -8.35
N VAL A 423 -6.58 18.56 -7.85
CA VAL A 423 -6.67 17.34 -8.67
C VAL A 423 -7.87 17.36 -9.61
N ARG A 424 -9.05 17.79 -9.11
CA ARG A 424 -10.28 17.93 -9.93
C ARG A 424 -10.09 18.91 -11.09
N ARG A 425 -9.22 19.91 -10.94
CA ARG A 425 -8.97 20.94 -11.97
C ARG A 425 -7.85 20.53 -12.93
N ASP A 426 -6.70 20.15 -12.40
CA ASP A 426 -5.55 19.65 -13.16
C ASP A 426 -4.69 18.72 -12.28
N GLY A 427 -4.89 17.42 -12.47
CA GLY A 427 -4.20 16.37 -11.73
C GLY A 427 -2.67 16.35 -11.91
N THR A 428 -2.17 16.78 -13.07
CA THR A 428 -0.72 16.77 -13.34
C THR A 428 -0.03 17.89 -12.58
N SER A 429 -0.59 19.10 -12.68
CA SER A 429 -0.09 20.26 -11.94
C SER A 429 -0.25 20.08 -10.42
N ALA A 430 -1.34 19.46 -9.95
CA ALA A 430 -1.52 19.11 -8.54
C ALA A 430 -0.43 18.16 -8.03
N SER A 431 -0.10 17.13 -8.81
CA SER A 431 0.96 16.16 -8.46
C SER A 431 2.35 16.81 -8.40
N LEU A 432 2.61 17.82 -9.24
CA LEU A 432 3.83 18.62 -9.19
C LEU A 432 3.89 19.50 -7.94
N LEU A 433 2.78 20.16 -7.56
CA LEU A 433 2.71 20.94 -6.32
C LEU A 433 3.07 20.08 -5.09
N MET A 434 2.54 18.86 -5.04
CA MET A 434 2.86 17.91 -3.98
C MET A 434 4.34 17.52 -4.02
N THR A 435 4.86 17.09 -5.17
CA THR A 435 6.24 16.56 -5.28
C THR A 435 7.28 17.65 -5.00
N GLU A 436 7.12 18.86 -5.57
CA GLU A 436 8.14 19.92 -5.51
C GLU A 436 8.12 20.70 -4.20
N TYR A 437 6.94 20.98 -3.63
CA TYR A 437 6.81 21.94 -2.53
C TYR A 437 6.37 21.34 -1.19
N LEU A 438 5.62 20.23 -1.21
CA LEU A 438 5.00 19.66 -0.01
C LEU A 438 5.70 18.38 0.48
N LEU A 439 6.13 17.50 -0.42
CA LEU A 439 6.63 16.16 -0.10
C LEU A 439 7.82 16.17 0.88
N SER A 440 8.79 17.07 0.68
CA SER A 440 9.97 17.18 1.55
C SER A 440 9.60 17.56 3.00
N LYS A 441 8.59 18.42 3.16
CA LYS A 441 8.07 18.84 4.47
C LYS A 441 7.30 17.71 5.15
N LEU A 442 6.46 17.00 4.39
CA LEU A 442 5.69 15.87 4.88
C LEU A 442 6.58 14.69 5.32
N ILE A 443 7.68 14.43 4.62
CA ILE A 443 8.61 13.35 4.97
C ILE A 443 9.26 13.58 6.33
N ASN A 444 9.57 14.83 6.68
CA ASN A 444 10.11 15.16 8.00
C ASN A 444 9.10 14.86 9.12
N ILE A 445 7.81 15.12 8.89
CA ILE A 445 6.74 14.77 9.83
C ILE A 445 6.58 13.25 9.91
N PHE A 446 6.60 12.58 8.75
CA PHE A 446 6.43 11.13 8.61
C PHE A 446 7.53 10.32 9.32
N SER A 447 8.78 10.79 9.24
CA SER A 447 9.92 10.16 9.90
C SER A 447 9.94 10.41 11.41
N SER A 448 9.49 11.59 11.86
CA SER A 448 9.57 12.01 13.26
C SER A 448 8.40 11.50 14.11
N ASN A 449 7.20 11.33 13.55
CA ASN A 449 6.01 11.01 14.33
C ASN A 449 5.22 9.83 13.72
N THR A 450 5.20 8.70 14.44
CA THR A 450 4.50 7.47 14.01
C THR A 450 2.98 7.63 13.94
N LEU A 451 2.37 8.43 14.81
CA LEU A 451 0.91 8.59 14.87
C LEU A 451 0.36 9.39 13.69
N LYS A 452 1.13 10.39 13.23
CA LYS A 452 0.78 11.28 12.11
C LYS A 452 1.03 10.64 10.73
N ARG A 453 1.53 9.40 10.66
CA ARG A 453 1.91 8.76 9.38
C ARG A 453 0.74 8.59 8.42
N ALA A 454 -0.40 8.11 8.93
CA ALA A 454 -1.58 7.87 8.11
C ALA A 454 -2.16 9.20 7.58
N SER A 455 -2.33 10.18 8.46
CA SER A 455 -2.84 11.50 8.09
C SER A 455 -1.91 12.23 7.10
N VAL A 456 -0.59 12.12 7.26
CA VAL A 456 0.38 12.69 6.30
C VAL A 456 0.31 12.01 4.93
N LEU A 457 0.20 10.68 4.89
CA LEU A 457 0.06 9.96 3.62
C LEU A 457 -1.27 10.26 2.93
N GLN A 458 -2.34 10.55 3.68
CA GLN A 458 -3.58 11.08 3.12
C GLN A 458 -3.38 12.40 2.41
N LEU A 459 -2.56 13.30 2.94
CA LEU A 459 -2.22 14.54 2.25
C LEU A 459 -1.44 14.29 0.96
N VAL A 460 -0.58 13.26 0.90
CA VAL A 460 0.11 12.89 -0.35
C VAL A 460 -0.91 12.47 -1.40
N TYR A 461 -1.82 11.55 -1.08
CA TYR A 461 -2.82 11.05 -2.03
C TYR A 461 -3.87 12.11 -2.42
N ALA A 462 -4.15 13.09 -1.56
CA ALA A 462 -5.09 14.16 -1.87
C ALA A 462 -4.67 15.03 -3.08
N PHE A 463 -3.36 15.13 -3.37
CA PHE A 463 -2.84 15.88 -4.51
C PHE A 463 -2.56 15.00 -5.75
N VAL A 464 -2.93 13.72 -5.70
CA VAL A 464 -2.69 12.76 -6.77
C VAL A 464 -4.04 12.31 -7.35
N PRO A 465 -4.16 12.20 -8.69
CA PRO A 465 -5.35 11.62 -9.31
C PRO A 465 -5.61 10.19 -8.83
N GLU A 466 -6.88 9.85 -8.60
CA GLU A 466 -7.36 8.50 -8.24
C GLU A 466 -7.24 7.52 -9.42
N THR A 467 -6.01 7.26 -9.84
CA THR A 467 -5.68 6.31 -10.91
C THR A 467 -4.45 5.51 -10.50
N PRO A 468 -4.40 4.19 -10.78
CA PRO A 468 -3.25 3.35 -10.41
C PRO A 468 -1.92 3.90 -10.93
N LEU A 469 -1.88 4.41 -12.17
CA LEU A 469 -0.67 4.97 -12.75
C LEU A 469 -0.14 6.19 -11.97
N ALA A 470 -1.03 7.09 -11.55
CA ALA A 470 -0.64 8.27 -10.79
C ALA A 470 -0.17 7.89 -9.38
N HIS A 471 -0.83 6.92 -8.74
CA HIS A 471 -0.40 6.37 -7.45
C HIS A 471 0.98 5.69 -7.56
N ILE A 472 1.24 4.92 -8.60
CA ILE A 472 2.58 4.34 -8.88
C ILE A 472 3.63 5.45 -9.01
N GLN A 473 3.33 6.54 -9.71
CA GLN A 473 4.25 7.66 -9.84
C GLN A 473 4.50 8.35 -8.48
N ALA A 474 3.45 8.58 -7.69
CA ALA A 474 3.57 9.14 -6.34
C ALA A 474 4.40 8.24 -5.42
N ILE A 475 4.16 6.93 -5.45
CA ILE A 475 4.94 5.94 -4.70
C ILE A 475 6.41 5.95 -5.12
N LYS A 476 6.73 6.07 -6.42
CA LYS A 476 8.11 6.21 -6.90
C LYS A 476 8.78 7.47 -6.35
N ARG A 477 8.07 8.61 -6.32
CA ARG A 477 8.59 9.86 -5.72
C ARG A 477 8.79 9.73 -4.22
N LEU A 478 7.86 9.07 -3.52
CA LEU A 478 8.01 8.76 -2.10
C LEU A 478 9.22 7.85 -1.85
N ARG A 479 9.46 6.86 -2.72
CA ARG A 479 10.63 5.98 -2.67
C ARG A 479 11.94 6.74 -2.86
N GLU A 480 11.99 7.65 -3.83
CA GLU A 480 13.17 8.50 -4.09
C GLU A 480 13.46 9.39 -2.88
N ALA A 481 12.43 9.97 -2.27
CA ALA A 481 12.60 10.84 -1.13
C ALA A 481 12.91 10.09 0.19
N LEU A 482 12.57 8.79 0.28
CA LEU A 482 12.94 7.88 1.36
C LEU A 482 14.07 6.90 0.97
N ALA A 483 14.96 7.28 0.04
CA ALA A 483 15.99 6.38 -0.51
C ALA A 483 16.90 5.75 0.55
N HIS A 484 17.13 6.43 1.68
CA HIS A 484 18.00 5.99 2.76
C HIS A 484 17.28 5.15 3.84
N ASP A 485 15.94 5.12 3.85
CA ASP A 485 15.14 4.39 4.84
C ASP A 485 14.07 3.51 4.17
N ILE A 486 14.55 2.38 3.64
CA ILE A 486 13.72 1.36 3.01
C ILE A 486 12.66 0.81 3.97
N PRO A 487 12.98 0.50 5.25
CA PRO A 487 11.97 0.07 6.22
C PRO A 487 10.81 1.04 6.38
N LEU A 488 11.10 2.34 6.52
CA LEU A 488 10.07 3.38 6.65
C LEU A 488 9.23 3.50 5.37
N PHE A 489 9.84 3.37 4.21
CA PHE A 489 9.12 3.32 2.93
C PHE A 489 8.17 2.13 2.84
N ILE A 490 8.60 0.91 3.22
CA ILE A 490 7.72 -0.28 3.21
C ILE A 490 6.56 -0.08 4.18
N HIS A 491 6.81 0.53 5.34
CA HIS A 491 5.74 0.86 6.26
C HIS A 491 4.77 1.90 5.67
N ALA A 492 5.24 2.89 4.90
CA ALA A 492 4.34 3.79 4.17
C ALA A 492 3.44 3.02 3.20
N LEU A 493 3.98 2.05 2.46
CA LEU A 493 3.20 1.20 1.56
C LEU A 493 2.13 0.38 2.30
N SER A 494 2.43 -0.09 3.51
CA SER A 494 1.44 -0.83 4.32
C SER A 494 0.21 0.01 4.69
N ILE A 495 0.35 1.34 4.71
CA ILE A 495 -0.75 2.27 4.96
C ILE A 495 -1.44 2.63 3.63
N LEU A 496 -0.65 3.01 2.61
CA LEU A 496 -1.16 3.43 1.31
C LEU A 496 -2.02 2.35 0.63
N LEU A 497 -1.68 1.06 0.81
CA LEU A 497 -2.46 -0.04 0.25
C LEU A 497 -3.94 -0.02 0.70
N TYR A 498 -4.23 0.35 1.95
CA TYR A 498 -5.61 0.44 2.44
C TYR A 498 -6.32 1.72 2.00
N MET A 499 -5.60 2.64 1.37
CA MET A 499 -6.14 3.85 0.76
C MET A 499 -6.42 3.68 -0.73
N GLU A 500 -6.04 2.55 -1.33
CA GLU A 500 -6.27 2.28 -2.74
C GLU A 500 -7.75 2.02 -3.02
N SER A 501 -8.31 2.75 -3.97
CA SER A 501 -9.69 2.53 -4.44
C SER A 501 -9.76 1.44 -5.51
N GLN A 502 -8.70 1.28 -6.30
CA GLN A 502 -8.58 0.30 -7.37
C GLN A 502 -7.16 -0.29 -7.40
N LEU A 503 -7.07 -1.60 -7.55
CA LEU A 503 -5.81 -2.33 -7.68
C LEU A 503 -5.69 -2.87 -9.12
N ASP A 504 -4.60 -2.54 -9.79
CA ASP A 504 -4.21 -3.16 -11.06
C ASP A 504 -3.02 -4.11 -10.86
N GLU A 505 -2.75 -4.97 -11.86
CA GLU A 505 -1.67 -5.95 -11.80
C GLU A 505 -0.31 -5.29 -11.49
N THR A 506 -0.02 -4.13 -12.07
CA THR A 506 1.27 -3.45 -11.89
C THR A 506 1.46 -2.85 -10.50
N LEU A 507 0.38 -2.33 -9.90
CA LEU A 507 0.34 -1.76 -8.57
C LEU A 507 0.41 -2.87 -7.53
N VAL A 508 -0.32 -3.97 -7.75
CA VAL A 508 -0.25 -5.18 -6.92
C VAL A 508 1.15 -5.76 -6.94
N ASP A 509 1.78 -5.90 -8.11
CA ASP A 509 3.17 -6.37 -8.22
C ASP A 509 4.14 -5.50 -7.42
N LEU A 510 3.98 -4.17 -7.48
CA LEU A 510 4.79 -3.23 -6.71
C LEU A 510 4.61 -3.44 -5.21
N TYR A 511 3.38 -3.46 -4.73
CA TYR A 511 3.08 -3.64 -3.31
C TYR A 511 3.51 -5.02 -2.82
N HIS A 512 3.26 -6.07 -3.60
CA HIS A 512 3.61 -7.44 -3.29
C HIS A 512 5.14 -7.63 -3.21
N TYR A 513 5.89 -7.02 -4.14
CA TYR A 513 7.35 -7.02 -4.12
C TYR A 513 7.91 -6.45 -2.81
N TYR A 514 7.44 -5.26 -2.41
CA TYR A 514 7.91 -4.64 -1.16
C TYR A 514 7.36 -5.32 0.10
N CYS A 515 6.16 -5.90 0.04
CA CYS A 515 5.61 -6.74 1.09
C CYS A 515 6.53 -7.95 1.35
N CYS A 516 6.94 -8.67 0.29
CA CYS A 516 7.87 -9.80 0.41
C CYS A 516 9.19 -9.40 1.06
N ILE A 517 9.75 -8.25 0.70
CA ILE A 517 10.95 -7.69 1.34
C ILE A 517 10.68 -7.44 2.83
N GLY A 518 9.56 -6.78 3.14
CA GLY A 518 9.13 -6.48 4.51
C GLY A 518 9.00 -7.73 5.39
N LEU A 519 8.49 -8.83 4.83
CA LEU A 519 8.40 -10.13 5.51
C LEU A 519 9.76 -10.77 5.83
N GLU A 520 10.84 -10.40 5.12
CA GLU A 520 12.22 -10.86 5.34
C GLU A 520 13.00 -9.96 6.30
N THR A 521 12.50 -8.75 6.58
CA THR A 521 13.21 -7.82 7.45
C THR A 521 13.28 -8.34 8.88
N PRO A 522 14.34 -8.02 9.65
CA PRO A 522 14.47 -8.42 11.06
C PRO A 522 13.49 -7.66 11.98
N CYS A 523 13.02 -6.48 11.57
CA CYS A 523 12.12 -5.64 12.35
C CYS A 523 10.73 -6.25 12.49
N GLU A 524 10.34 -6.66 13.69
CA GLU A 524 9.06 -7.33 13.96
C GLU A 524 7.85 -6.44 13.68
N LYS A 525 7.97 -5.13 13.94
CA LYS A 525 6.92 -4.12 13.68
C LYS A 525 6.64 -3.99 12.18
N LEU A 526 7.71 -3.87 11.39
CA LEU A 526 7.58 -3.78 9.94
C LEU A 526 7.03 -5.09 9.36
N ARG A 527 7.49 -6.23 9.88
CA ARG A 527 6.98 -7.54 9.48
C ARG A 527 5.49 -7.68 9.75
N ALA A 528 5.00 -7.22 10.90
CA ALA A 528 3.56 -7.19 11.19
C ALA A 528 2.80 -6.30 10.20
N ALA A 529 3.35 -5.13 9.86
CA ALA A 529 2.77 -4.25 8.83
C ALA A 529 2.75 -4.90 7.43
N SER A 530 3.79 -5.66 7.08
CA SER A 530 3.80 -6.40 5.81
C SER A 530 2.84 -7.58 5.81
N LEU A 531 2.64 -8.26 6.94
CA LEU A 531 1.63 -9.31 7.06
C LEU A 531 0.21 -8.77 6.85
N SER A 532 -0.09 -7.56 7.32
CA SER A 532 -1.41 -6.96 7.10
C SER A 532 -1.67 -6.68 5.62
N MET A 533 -0.64 -6.31 4.85
CA MET A 533 -0.76 -6.11 3.39
C MET A 533 -1.23 -7.35 2.64
N LEU A 534 -1.05 -8.56 3.19
CA LEU A 534 -1.52 -9.78 2.57
C LEU A 534 -3.05 -9.84 2.50
N ILE A 535 -3.78 -9.18 3.40
CA ILE A 535 -5.24 -9.25 3.46
C ILE A 535 -5.88 -8.68 2.18
N PRO A 536 -5.57 -7.44 1.72
CA PRO A 536 -6.01 -6.96 0.41
C PRO A 536 -5.59 -7.86 -0.77
N PHE A 537 -4.41 -8.48 -0.71
CA PHE A 537 -3.97 -9.38 -1.78
C PHE A 537 -4.83 -10.65 -1.84
N VAL A 538 -5.19 -11.24 -0.70
CA VAL A 538 -6.09 -12.41 -0.65
C VAL A 538 -7.44 -12.11 -1.32
N THR A 539 -7.97 -10.89 -1.12
CA THR A 539 -9.22 -10.48 -1.77
C THR A 539 -9.08 -10.21 -3.26
N TYR A 540 -7.90 -9.81 -3.72
CA TYR A 540 -7.62 -9.52 -5.13
C TYR A 540 -7.29 -10.79 -5.92
N ASP A 541 -6.28 -11.54 -5.48
CA ASP A 541 -5.89 -12.84 -6.04
C ASP A 541 -5.37 -13.75 -4.92
N PHE A 542 -6.12 -14.81 -4.66
CA PHE A 542 -5.80 -15.84 -3.68
C PHE A 542 -4.39 -16.45 -3.91
N ASN A 543 -3.99 -16.64 -5.16
CA ASN A 543 -2.75 -17.37 -5.49
C ASN A 543 -1.49 -16.62 -4.99
N LEU A 544 -1.52 -15.28 -4.98
CA LEU A 544 -0.41 -14.45 -4.50
C LEU A 544 -0.02 -14.76 -3.06
N VAL A 545 -1.01 -15.12 -2.23
CA VAL A 545 -0.80 -15.40 -0.80
C VAL A 545 -0.72 -16.90 -0.53
N ALA A 546 -1.39 -17.73 -1.33
CA ALA A 546 -1.32 -19.18 -1.23
C ALA A 546 0.13 -19.69 -1.33
N ASP A 547 0.92 -19.15 -2.26
CA ASP A 547 2.34 -19.52 -2.42
C ASP A 547 3.20 -19.15 -1.20
N LEU A 548 2.75 -18.18 -0.40
CA LEU A 548 3.43 -17.74 0.81
C LEU A 548 3.03 -18.57 2.05
N LEU A 549 1.93 -19.33 2.03
CA LEU A 549 1.42 -20.10 3.18
C LEU A 549 2.47 -21.02 3.84
N PRO A 550 3.27 -21.81 3.11
CA PRO A 550 4.30 -22.65 3.73
C PRO A 550 5.35 -21.81 4.48
N ARG A 551 5.65 -20.61 3.97
CA ARG A 551 6.55 -19.66 4.62
C ARG A 551 5.91 -19.03 5.85
N LEU A 552 4.66 -18.60 5.78
CA LEU A 552 3.92 -18.03 6.92
C LEU A 552 3.76 -19.05 8.06
N THR A 553 3.51 -20.31 7.71
CA THR A 553 3.43 -21.42 8.67
C THR A 553 4.76 -21.63 9.41
N ARG A 554 5.91 -21.43 8.75
CA ARG A 554 7.21 -21.42 9.43
C ARG A 554 7.40 -20.17 10.30
N MET A 555 6.91 -19.00 9.90
CA MET A 555 7.13 -17.76 10.67
C MET A 555 6.55 -17.84 12.09
N ALA A 556 5.41 -18.48 12.28
CA ALA A 556 4.81 -18.54 13.60
C ALA A 556 5.58 -19.49 14.57
N THR A 557 6.59 -20.28 14.15
CA THR A 557 7.48 -21.01 15.09
C THR A 557 8.58 -20.14 15.65
N TYR A 558 9.06 -19.18 14.86
CA TYR A 558 10.23 -18.35 15.19
C TYR A 558 9.83 -17.01 15.84
N TYR A 559 8.69 -16.47 15.39
CA TYR A 559 8.00 -15.26 15.83
C TYR A 559 7.47 -15.24 17.27
N ALA A 560 8.05 -14.48 18.22
CA ALA A 560 7.46 -14.29 19.54
C ALA A 560 6.55 -13.05 19.65
N TRP A 561 6.73 -12.03 18.81
CA TRP A 561 5.99 -10.76 18.92
C TRP A 561 4.48 -10.92 18.70
N TRP A 562 3.68 -10.42 19.64
CA TRP A 562 2.22 -10.62 19.65
C TRP A 562 1.53 -10.11 18.38
N GLU A 563 2.02 -9.01 17.81
CA GLU A 563 1.41 -8.36 16.64
C GLU A 563 1.63 -9.17 15.36
N VAL A 564 2.79 -9.83 15.25
CA VAL A 564 3.08 -10.76 14.16
C VAL A 564 2.14 -11.97 14.25
N LYS A 565 1.96 -12.52 15.45
CA LYS A 565 1.03 -13.64 15.70
C LYS A 565 -0.41 -13.26 15.37
N ALA A 566 -0.86 -12.09 15.83
CA ALA A 566 -2.19 -11.57 15.55
C ALA A 566 -2.43 -11.42 14.04
N GLN A 567 -1.48 -10.82 13.30
CA GLN A 567 -1.60 -10.67 11.85
C GLN A 567 -1.57 -12.02 11.11
N LEU A 568 -0.81 -13.01 11.58
CA LEU A 568 -0.84 -14.36 11.01
C LEU A 568 -2.23 -15.01 11.17
N VAL A 569 -2.87 -14.85 12.33
CA VAL A 569 -4.24 -15.34 12.57
C VAL A 569 -5.24 -14.61 11.67
N ILE A 570 -5.13 -13.29 11.52
CA ILE A 570 -6.03 -12.52 10.64
C ILE A 570 -5.87 -12.96 9.18
N THR A 571 -4.64 -13.09 8.68
CA THR A 571 -4.37 -13.51 7.31
C THR A 571 -4.83 -14.95 7.05
N ALA A 572 -4.56 -15.87 7.97
CA ALA A 572 -5.06 -17.25 7.88
C ALA A 572 -6.60 -17.30 7.89
N SER A 573 -7.24 -16.52 8.76
CA SER A 573 -8.71 -16.40 8.77
C SER A 573 -9.26 -15.82 7.46
N ALA A 574 -8.61 -14.79 6.89
CA ALA A 574 -9.02 -14.19 5.63
C ALA A 574 -8.90 -15.18 4.47
N LEU A 575 -7.84 -15.99 4.43
CA LEU A 575 -7.65 -17.05 3.43
C LEU A 575 -8.74 -18.10 3.49
N LEU A 576 -9.03 -18.64 4.69
CA LEU A 576 -10.13 -19.59 4.88
C LEU A 576 -11.47 -19.00 4.42
N HIS A 577 -11.71 -17.71 4.72
CA HIS A 577 -12.94 -17.07 4.33
C HIS A 577 -13.11 -16.92 2.81
N VAL A 578 -12.04 -16.59 2.08
CA VAL A 578 -12.10 -16.51 0.62
C VAL A 578 -12.29 -17.89 -0.01
N LEU A 579 -11.69 -18.93 0.57
CA LEU A 579 -11.82 -20.30 0.10
C LEU A 579 -13.26 -20.83 0.20
N ILE A 580 -14.03 -20.41 1.22
CA ILE A 580 -15.46 -20.75 1.33
C ILE A 580 -16.22 -20.33 0.06
N ASN A 581 -15.97 -19.13 -0.45
CA ASN A 581 -16.64 -18.62 -1.66
C ASN A 581 -16.15 -19.30 -2.95
N GLN A 582 -15.07 -20.07 -2.90
CA GLN A 582 -14.48 -20.78 -4.03
C GLN A 582 -14.69 -22.30 -3.99
N GLN A 583 -15.42 -22.83 -2.99
CA GLN A 583 -15.66 -24.27 -2.83
C GLN A 583 -16.42 -24.91 -4.00
N ASP A 584 -17.15 -24.12 -4.81
CA ASP A 584 -17.84 -24.60 -6.02
C ASP A 584 -16.90 -24.76 -7.24
N SER A 585 -15.60 -24.47 -7.10
CA SER A 585 -14.63 -24.65 -8.17
C SER A 585 -13.98 -26.05 -8.12
N ASP A 586 -13.74 -26.67 -9.28
CA ASP A 586 -13.07 -27.99 -9.44
C ASP A 586 -11.60 -28.03 -8.93
N LYS A 587 -11.13 -27.01 -8.19
CA LYS A 587 -9.77 -26.89 -7.69
C LYS A 587 -9.65 -27.46 -6.28
N ASP A 588 -8.66 -28.33 -6.07
CA ASP A 588 -8.32 -28.85 -4.75
C ASP A 588 -7.49 -27.83 -3.96
N PHE A 589 -8.05 -27.35 -2.84
CA PHE A 589 -7.41 -26.42 -1.91
C PHE A 589 -7.10 -27.03 -0.54
N THR A 590 -7.13 -28.37 -0.43
CA THR A 590 -7.00 -29.08 0.85
C THR A 590 -5.70 -28.72 1.59
N GLU A 591 -4.57 -28.67 0.89
CA GLU A 591 -3.27 -28.33 1.49
C GLU A 591 -3.26 -26.90 2.06
N GLN A 592 -3.83 -25.93 1.33
CA GLN A 592 -3.89 -24.54 1.75
C GLN A 592 -4.80 -24.36 2.97
N ILE A 593 -5.93 -25.08 3.01
CA ILE A 593 -6.83 -25.10 4.17
C ILE A 593 -6.10 -25.65 5.39
N GLU A 594 -5.42 -26.80 5.27
CA GLU A 594 -4.67 -27.38 6.38
C GLU A 594 -3.56 -26.45 6.89
N LEU A 595 -2.82 -25.78 6.00
CA LEU A 595 -1.78 -24.83 6.40
C LEU A 595 -2.37 -23.62 7.14
N ALA A 596 -3.49 -23.08 6.67
CA ALA A 596 -4.16 -21.96 7.34
C ALA A 596 -4.72 -22.37 8.72
N LEU A 597 -5.35 -23.55 8.83
CA LEU A 597 -5.81 -24.10 10.11
C LEU A 597 -4.65 -24.31 11.09
N ARG A 598 -3.52 -24.89 10.64
CA ARG A 598 -2.32 -25.06 11.47
C ARG A 598 -1.77 -23.74 12.02
N ILE A 599 -1.84 -22.65 11.26
CA ILE A 599 -1.44 -21.31 11.75
C ILE A 599 -2.38 -20.86 12.87
N ILE A 600 -3.70 -21.00 12.67
CA ILE A 600 -4.70 -20.61 13.67
C ILE A 600 -4.53 -21.45 14.94
N GLU A 601 -4.48 -22.77 14.84
CA GLU A 601 -4.34 -23.68 15.99
C GLU A 601 -3.09 -23.41 16.83
N ARG A 602 -1.98 -23.01 16.19
CA ARG A 602 -0.75 -22.70 16.92
C ARG A 602 -0.79 -21.36 17.64
N GLU A 603 -1.31 -20.32 16.98
CA GLU A 603 -1.20 -18.95 17.49
C GLU A 603 -2.42 -18.50 18.30
N PHE A 604 -3.60 -19.07 18.03
CA PHE A 604 -4.85 -18.79 18.70
C PHE A 604 -5.17 -19.92 19.69
N HIS A 605 -4.66 -19.80 20.92
CA HIS A 605 -4.86 -20.80 21.97
C HIS A 605 -5.03 -20.13 23.36
N PRO A 606 -5.53 -20.84 24.38
CA PRO A 606 -5.84 -20.29 25.71
C PRO A 606 -4.67 -19.55 26.40
N GLY A 607 -3.44 -20.02 26.17
CA GLY A 607 -2.21 -19.44 26.73
C GLY A 607 -1.62 -18.29 25.92
N ALA A 608 -2.23 -17.90 24.79
CA ALA A 608 -1.73 -16.82 23.95
C ALA A 608 -1.86 -15.45 24.62
N GLY A 609 -1.09 -14.47 24.15
CA GLY A 609 -1.18 -13.09 24.63
C GLY A 609 -2.61 -12.54 24.52
N LEU A 610 -3.03 -11.72 25.49
CA LEU A 610 -4.41 -11.21 25.59
C LEU A 610 -4.90 -10.56 24.29
N ASN A 611 -4.04 -9.77 23.62
CA ASN A 611 -4.40 -9.11 22.37
C ASN A 611 -4.58 -10.11 21.21
N VAL A 612 -3.78 -11.18 21.15
CA VAL A 612 -3.91 -12.23 20.14
C VAL A 612 -5.22 -12.99 20.33
N ARG A 613 -5.60 -13.27 21.58
CA ARG A 613 -6.90 -13.88 21.91
C ARG A 613 -8.07 -13.01 21.49
N ARG A 614 -8.05 -11.72 21.84
CA ARG A 614 -9.12 -10.75 21.44
C ARG A 614 -9.25 -10.62 19.92
N VAL A 615 -8.13 -10.44 19.22
CA VAL A 615 -8.11 -10.36 17.75
C VAL A 615 -8.57 -11.68 17.14
N GLY A 616 -8.05 -12.81 17.61
CA GLY A 616 -8.46 -14.12 17.12
C GLY A 616 -9.96 -14.36 17.26
N LEU A 617 -10.55 -14.03 18.42
CA LEU A 617 -11.99 -14.15 18.63
C LEU A 617 -12.81 -13.33 17.62
N SER A 618 -12.42 -12.07 17.35
CA SER A 618 -13.14 -11.22 16.39
C SER A 618 -12.98 -11.66 14.93
N TYR A 619 -11.81 -12.14 14.52
CA TYR A 619 -11.54 -12.46 13.11
C TYR A 619 -11.81 -13.93 12.75
N VAL A 620 -11.72 -14.88 13.68
CA VAL A 620 -11.98 -16.31 13.43
C VAL A 620 -13.49 -16.63 13.45
N ALA A 621 -14.30 -15.82 14.13
CA ALA A 621 -15.75 -16.02 14.31
C ALA A 621 -16.49 -16.40 13.01
N LYS A 622 -16.26 -15.65 11.93
CA LYS A 622 -16.90 -15.85 10.61
C LYS A 622 -16.60 -17.19 9.93
N ASN A 623 -15.56 -17.89 10.37
CA ASN A 623 -15.13 -19.17 9.78
C ASN A 623 -15.74 -20.38 10.52
N LEU A 624 -16.27 -20.19 11.73
CA LEU A 624 -16.75 -21.28 12.58
C LEU A 624 -17.87 -22.11 11.93
N ARG A 625 -18.74 -21.47 11.14
CA ARG A 625 -19.84 -22.14 10.43
C ARG A 625 -19.35 -23.22 9.48
N TYR A 626 -18.22 -22.99 8.81
CA TYR A 626 -17.70 -23.87 7.76
C TYR A 626 -16.60 -24.80 8.27
N TYR A 627 -15.83 -24.35 9.27
CA TYR A 627 -14.73 -25.11 9.85
C TYR A 627 -15.04 -25.43 11.32
N GLN A 628 -15.89 -26.45 11.52
CA GLN A 628 -16.39 -26.83 12.85
C GLN A 628 -15.28 -27.31 13.82
N GLU A 629 -14.13 -27.75 13.29
CA GLU A 629 -12.95 -28.14 14.07
C GLU A 629 -12.38 -26.98 14.91
N LEU A 630 -12.63 -25.72 14.52
CA LEU A 630 -12.18 -24.54 15.26
C LEU A 630 -13.07 -24.21 16.46
N VAL A 631 -14.28 -24.76 16.55
CA VAL A 631 -15.27 -24.40 17.57
C VAL A 631 -14.79 -24.70 19.00
N PRO A 632 -14.24 -25.90 19.32
CA PRO A 632 -13.73 -26.18 20.66
C PRO A 632 -12.63 -25.20 21.08
N LEU A 633 -11.64 -24.97 20.20
CA LEU A 633 -10.54 -24.04 20.44
C LEU A 633 -11.05 -22.60 20.67
N TYR A 634 -12.04 -22.18 19.89
CA TYR A 634 -12.64 -20.86 20.01
C TYR A 634 -13.35 -20.66 21.36
N VAL A 635 -14.13 -21.66 21.79
CA VAL A 635 -14.80 -21.65 23.08
C VAL A 635 -13.78 -21.62 24.21
N ASP A 636 -12.75 -22.47 24.19
CA ASP A 636 -11.68 -22.46 25.20
C ASP A 636 -11.03 -21.09 25.35
N VAL A 637 -10.71 -20.43 24.22
CA VAL A 637 -10.13 -19.09 24.24
C VAL A 637 -11.10 -18.04 24.78
N LEU A 638 -12.40 -18.13 24.45
CA LEU A 638 -13.42 -17.20 24.92
C LEU A 638 -13.52 -17.17 26.46
N PHE A 639 -13.45 -18.34 27.10
CA PHE A 639 -13.53 -18.47 28.56
C PHE A 639 -12.23 -18.12 29.29
N THR A 640 -11.12 -17.92 28.56
CA THR A 640 -9.88 -17.39 29.16
C THR A 640 -9.88 -15.87 29.37
N LEU A 641 -10.89 -15.17 28.84
CA LEU A 641 -11.10 -13.74 29.08
C LEU A 641 -11.86 -13.51 30.39
N THR A 642 -11.63 -12.35 31.02
CA THR A 642 -12.42 -11.93 32.18
C THR A 642 -13.89 -11.74 31.79
N PRO A 643 -14.85 -11.93 32.72
CA PRO A 643 -16.28 -11.78 32.44
C PRO A 643 -16.62 -10.41 31.82
N GLU A 644 -16.02 -9.33 32.32
CA GLU A 644 -16.20 -7.96 31.82
C GLU A 644 -15.78 -7.83 30.34
N MET A 645 -14.60 -8.34 29.99
CA MET A 645 -14.08 -8.28 28.62
C MET A 645 -14.90 -9.15 27.67
N ARG A 646 -15.37 -10.32 28.14
CA ARG A 646 -16.22 -11.21 27.36
C ARG A 646 -17.56 -10.54 27.05
N THR A 647 -18.21 -9.96 28.06
CA THR A 647 -19.47 -9.24 27.89
C THR A 647 -19.32 -8.04 26.97
N MET A 648 -18.20 -7.31 27.04
CA MET A 648 -17.89 -6.22 26.09
C MET A 648 -17.80 -6.71 24.64
N MET A 649 -17.09 -7.82 24.38
CA MET A 649 -16.94 -8.34 23.01
C MET A 649 -18.22 -8.98 22.46
N ILE A 650 -19.07 -9.51 23.33
CA ILE A 650 -20.37 -10.07 22.98
C ILE A 650 -21.40 -8.96 22.71
N SER A 651 -21.35 -7.87 23.46
CA SER A 651 -22.31 -6.77 23.33
C SER A 651 -22.13 -6.05 22.00
N THR A 652 -23.22 -5.82 21.26
CA THR A 652 -23.20 -4.94 20.09
C THR A 652 -23.08 -3.48 20.54
N PRO A 653 -22.23 -2.66 19.90
CA PRO A 653 -22.11 -1.25 20.24
C PRO A 653 -23.45 -0.56 19.96
N SER A 654 -24.16 -0.12 21.01
CA SER A 654 -25.30 0.76 20.84
C SER A 654 -24.79 2.16 20.45
N PRO A 655 -25.24 2.76 19.33
CA PRO A 655 -24.78 4.07 18.87
C PRO A 655 -25.19 5.25 19.80
N SER A 656 -25.79 4.98 20.97
CA SER A 656 -26.48 5.99 21.79
C SER A 656 -25.95 6.22 23.20
N ASN A 657 -24.93 5.48 23.69
CA ASN A 657 -24.42 5.71 25.06
C ASN A 657 -23.40 6.85 25.20
N ASN A 658 -23.24 7.68 24.16
CA ASN A 658 -22.21 8.72 24.12
C ASN A 658 -22.61 10.06 24.77
N ARG A 659 -23.61 10.12 25.68
CA ARG A 659 -24.08 11.40 26.23
C ARG A 659 -24.25 11.56 27.74
N ASN A 660 -24.25 10.51 28.56
CA ASN A 660 -24.57 10.67 29.99
C ASN A 660 -23.55 10.01 30.93
N ALA A 661 -22.27 10.34 30.77
CA ALA A 661 -21.25 10.12 31.80
C ALA A 661 -20.48 11.42 32.02
N LEU A 662 -21.21 12.43 32.49
CA LEU A 662 -20.63 13.60 33.15
C LEU A 662 -21.00 13.48 34.61
N GLU A 663 -19.97 13.70 35.44
CA GLU A 663 -19.98 13.85 36.89
C GLU A 663 -19.60 12.58 37.68
N ASP A 664 -18.48 12.74 38.41
CA ASP A 664 -17.94 11.91 39.49
C ASP A 664 -17.09 10.68 39.11
N ASP A 665 -15.80 10.90 38.82
CA ASP A 665 -14.72 10.50 39.76
C ASP A 665 -13.31 10.93 39.26
N TYR A 666 -12.58 11.65 40.10
CA TYR A 666 -11.15 11.94 39.89
C TYR A 666 -10.33 10.73 40.33
N HIS A 667 -10.10 9.79 39.40
CA HIS A 667 -9.06 8.73 39.36
C HIS A 667 -9.60 7.42 38.77
N ASN A 668 -10.02 7.45 37.51
CA ASN A 668 -9.96 6.23 36.69
C ASN A 668 -9.79 6.61 35.22
N ASP A 669 -8.73 6.10 34.59
CA ASP A 669 -8.45 6.18 33.15
C ASP A 669 -9.46 5.34 32.34
N ASN A 670 -10.76 5.58 32.53
CA ASN A 670 -11.80 5.01 31.70
C ASN A 670 -11.95 5.85 30.43
N GLN A 671 -10.94 5.75 29.56
CA GLN A 671 -11.15 5.99 28.13
C GLN A 671 -12.40 5.21 27.73
N VAL A 672 -13.40 5.91 27.20
CA VAL A 672 -14.47 5.30 26.41
C VAL A 672 -13.79 4.52 25.29
N MET A 673 -13.54 3.23 25.54
CA MET A 673 -12.79 2.39 24.62
C MET A 673 -13.69 2.12 23.42
N LYS A 674 -13.41 2.84 22.33
CA LYS A 674 -13.88 2.51 20.98
C LYS A 674 -13.66 1.01 20.75
N ASN A 675 -14.44 0.37 19.87
CA ASN A 675 -14.31 -1.04 19.46
C ASN A 675 -12.99 -1.33 18.69
N GLU A 676 -11.88 -0.88 19.25
CA GLU A 676 -10.53 -0.99 18.76
C GLU A 676 -9.68 -1.50 19.93
N LEU A 677 -8.61 -2.21 19.65
CA LEU A 677 -7.62 -2.50 20.70
C LEU A 677 -7.10 -1.15 21.27
N PRO A 678 -7.01 -1.00 22.61
CA PRO A 678 -6.54 0.24 23.24
C PRO A 678 -5.10 0.63 22.87
N LEU A 679 -4.35 -0.31 22.32
CA LEU A 679 -3.03 -0.11 21.78
C LEU A 679 -3.17 0.00 20.26
N ARG A 680 -2.93 1.18 19.68
CA ARG A 680 -2.52 1.25 18.26
C ARG A 680 -1.29 0.36 18.15
N GLY A 681 -1.32 -0.62 17.26
CA GLY A 681 -0.16 -1.47 17.01
C GLY A 681 1.05 -0.59 16.72
N THR A 682 2.23 -0.94 17.23
CA THR A 682 3.46 -0.21 16.90
C THR A 682 3.80 -0.26 15.41
N SER A 683 3.13 -1.13 14.64
CA SER A 683 3.11 -1.16 13.19
C SER A 683 2.22 -0.09 12.54
N GLY A 684 1.51 0.73 13.32
CA GLY A 684 0.51 1.70 12.82
C GLY A 684 -0.86 1.08 12.52
N ALA A 685 -1.02 -0.24 12.64
CA ALA A 685 -2.29 -0.92 12.41
C ALA A 685 -3.31 -0.63 13.53
N LYS A 686 -4.54 -0.30 13.12
CA LYS A 686 -5.71 -0.29 14.00
C LYS A 686 -6.41 -1.64 13.87
N TYR A 687 -6.68 -2.26 15.02
CA TYR A 687 -7.37 -3.55 15.07
C TYR A 687 -8.78 -3.32 15.58
N GLU A 688 -9.75 -3.43 14.68
CA GLU A 688 -11.15 -3.33 15.04
C GLU A 688 -11.61 -4.64 15.67
N LEU A 689 -12.15 -4.55 16.88
CA LEU A 689 -12.73 -5.69 17.59
C LEU A 689 -14.20 -5.77 17.21
N LYS A 690 -14.49 -6.59 16.19
CA LYS A 690 -15.85 -6.87 15.76
C LYS A 690 -16.64 -7.53 16.88
N ALA A 691 -17.92 -7.16 17.00
CA ALA A 691 -18.85 -7.81 17.92
C ALA A 691 -18.98 -9.29 17.55
N LEU A 692 -18.78 -10.19 18.52
CA LEU A 692 -18.71 -11.63 18.23
C LEU A 692 -20.06 -12.17 17.75
N VAL A 693 -21.13 -11.64 18.34
CA VAL A 693 -22.51 -12.08 18.12
C VAL A 693 -23.00 -11.78 16.69
N THR A 694 -22.33 -10.95 15.91
CA THR A 694 -22.75 -10.72 14.52
C THR A 694 -22.22 -11.77 13.54
N GLU A 695 -21.11 -12.45 13.87
CA GLU A 695 -20.32 -13.22 12.90
C GLU A 695 -20.12 -14.69 13.31
N TRP A 696 -20.24 -15.05 14.60
CA TRP A 696 -19.97 -16.41 15.07
C TRP A 696 -21.12 -17.41 14.80
N ASP A 697 -20.82 -18.71 14.84
CA ASP A 697 -21.85 -19.77 14.76
C ASP A 697 -22.45 -20.07 16.14
N SER A 698 -23.53 -19.36 16.46
CA SER A 698 -24.25 -19.51 17.73
C SER A 698 -24.74 -20.94 18.00
N ALA A 699 -25.11 -21.70 16.97
CA ALA A 699 -25.60 -23.05 17.16
C ALA A 699 -24.47 -24.03 17.50
N ALA A 700 -23.32 -23.90 16.83
CA ALA A 700 -22.14 -24.72 17.12
C ALA A 700 -21.58 -24.42 18.52
N ILE A 701 -21.51 -23.14 18.90
CA ILE A 701 -21.01 -22.72 20.22
C ILE A 701 -21.88 -23.29 21.34
N VAL A 702 -23.22 -23.18 21.23
CA VAL A 702 -24.15 -23.74 22.24
C VAL A 702 -23.99 -25.26 22.36
N LYS A 703 -23.87 -25.98 21.24
CA LYS A 703 -23.64 -27.43 21.25
C LYS A 703 -22.33 -27.77 21.97
N GLN A 704 -21.24 -27.07 21.65
CA GLN A 704 -19.94 -27.30 22.27
C GLN A 704 -19.98 -27.06 23.79
N LEU A 705 -20.57 -25.94 24.21
CA LEU A 705 -20.75 -25.62 25.63
C LEU A 705 -21.58 -26.67 26.37
N PHE A 706 -22.61 -27.22 25.71
CA PHE A 706 -23.38 -28.30 26.27
C PHE A 706 -22.54 -29.58 26.42
N TYR A 707 -21.79 -29.98 25.39
CA TYR A 707 -20.96 -31.18 25.46
C TYR A 707 -19.92 -31.12 26.58
N GLU A 708 -19.30 -29.96 26.81
CA GLU A 708 -18.31 -29.76 27.87
C GLU A 708 -18.92 -29.75 29.28
N ASN A 709 -20.18 -29.31 29.42
CA ASN A 709 -20.82 -29.12 30.72
C ASN A 709 -21.89 -30.17 31.05
N LYS A 710 -22.19 -31.12 30.15
CA LYS A 710 -23.24 -32.14 30.34
C LYS A 710 -23.04 -33.02 31.58
N THR A 711 -21.81 -33.21 32.02
CA THR A 711 -21.46 -34.05 33.18
C THR A 711 -21.29 -33.26 34.48
N ARG A 712 -21.43 -31.93 34.44
CA ARG A 712 -21.29 -31.08 35.63
C ARG A 712 -22.61 -30.99 36.39
N ASP A 713 -22.53 -31.12 37.71
CA ASP A 713 -23.68 -30.99 38.61
C ASP A 713 -24.00 -29.53 38.96
N SER A 714 -23.09 -28.59 38.65
CA SER A 714 -23.26 -27.15 38.90
C SER A 714 -23.26 -26.35 37.60
N VAL A 715 -24.12 -25.32 37.55
CA VAL A 715 -24.24 -24.43 36.41
C VAL A 715 -23.31 -23.24 36.58
N ASP A 716 -22.61 -22.86 35.50
CA ASP A 716 -21.68 -21.74 35.50
C ASP A 716 -22.37 -20.50 34.90
N ALA A 717 -22.42 -19.40 35.65
CA ALA A 717 -23.05 -18.14 35.25
C ALA A 717 -22.42 -17.57 33.97
N ASP A 718 -21.10 -17.72 33.84
CA ASP A 718 -20.32 -17.27 32.70
C ASP A 718 -20.71 -18.01 31.41
N VAL A 719 -20.97 -19.32 31.53
CA VAL A 719 -21.42 -20.17 30.41
C VAL A 719 -22.83 -19.79 30.01
N LEU A 720 -23.73 -19.60 30.98
CA LEU A 720 -25.11 -19.18 30.71
C LEU A 720 -25.18 -17.81 30.03
N HIS A 721 -24.31 -16.87 30.37
CA HIS A 721 -24.27 -15.57 29.71
C HIS A 721 -23.95 -15.68 28.21
N VAL A 722 -23.00 -16.54 27.85
CA VAL A 722 -22.66 -16.81 26.43
C VAL A 722 -23.82 -17.50 25.72
N ILE A 723 -24.42 -18.52 26.35
CA ILE A 723 -25.60 -19.21 25.79
C ILE A 723 -26.73 -18.19 25.57
N GLN A 724 -27.02 -17.33 26.54
CA GLN A 724 -28.05 -16.29 26.40
C GLN A 724 -27.78 -15.40 25.18
N ALA A 725 -26.54 -14.94 25.00
CA ALA A 725 -26.18 -14.12 23.85
C ALA A 725 -26.38 -14.86 22.51
N CYS A 726 -26.05 -16.16 22.44
CA CYS A 726 -26.29 -16.99 21.26
C CYS A 726 -27.78 -17.11 20.95
N PHE A 727 -28.62 -17.37 21.96
CA PHE A 727 -30.07 -17.42 21.77
C PHE A 727 -30.66 -16.06 21.36
N MET A 728 -30.13 -14.95 21.88
CA MET A 728 -30.54 -13.60 21.45
C MET A 728 -30.24 -13.34 19.97
N GLN A 729 -29.10 -13.81 19.46
CA GLN A 729 -28.80 -13.70 18.03
C GLN A 729 -29.76 -14.54 17.19
N LEU A 730 -29.95 -15.81 17.56
CA LEU A 730 -30.85 -16.71 16.85
C LEU A 730 -32.30 -16.20 16.86
N ALA A 731 -32.71 -15.53 17.94
CA ALA A 731 -34.01 -14.88 18.08
C ALA A 731 -34.22 -13.70 17.11
N SER A 732 -33.15 -13.01 16.73
CA SER A 732 -33.22 -11.86 15.83
C SER A 732 -33.40 -12.25 14.35
N ALA A 733 -33.14 -13.51 14.01
CA ALA A 733 -33.29 -14.02 12.64
C ALA A 733 -34.78 -14.34 12.34
N PRO A 734 -35.35 -13.86 11.22
CA PRO A 734 -36.76 -14.07 10.90
C PRO A 734 -37.08 -15.48 10.34
N ASP A 735 -36.08 -16.33 10.11
CA ASP A 735 -36.20 -17.57 9.34
C ASP A 735 -36.86 -18.72 10.11
N GLU A 736 -37.76 -19.45 9.45
CA GLU A 736 -38.49 -20.60 10.04
C GLU A 736 -37.56 -21.79 10.35
N GLU A 737 -36.51 -21.98 9.54
CA GLU A 737 -35.46 -22.98 9.78
C GLU A 737 -34.68 -22.69 11.07
N THR A 738 -34.38 -21.41 11.34
CA THR A 738 -33.71 -20.99 12.58
C THR A 738 -34.57 -21.24 13.81
N ARG A 739 -35.90 -21.06 13.71
CA ARG A 739 -36.82 -21.40 14.82
C ARG A 739 -36.81 -22.89 15.15
N SER A 740 -36.77 -23.75 14.12
CA SER A 740 -36.63 -25.20 14.31
C SER A 740 -35.28 -25.56 14.94
N GLN A 741 -34.20 -24.87 14.54
CA GLN A 741 -32.87 -25.05 15.12
C GLN A 741 -32.80 -24.62 16.59
N VAL A 742 -33.42 -23.49 16.96
CA VAL A 742 -33.55 -23.02 18.35
C VAL A 742 -34.29 -24.03 19.22
N ALA A 743 -35.39 -24.59 18.69
CA ALA A 743 -36.17 -25.63 19.34
C ALA A 743 -35.32 -26.88 19.65
N GLN A 744 -34.55 -27.37 18.66
CA GLN A 744 -33.66 -28.52 18.83
C GLN A 744 -32.52 -28.23 19.82
N LEU A 745 -31.93 -27.04 19.78
CA LEU A 745 -30.88 -26.63 20.71
C LEU A 745 -31.41 -26.56 22.15
N TYR A 746 -32.59 -25.96 22.35
CA TYR A 746 -33.23 -25.91 23.66
C TYR A 746 -33.48 -27.30 24.23
N ASP A 747 -34.01 -28.22 23.42
CA ASP A 747 -34.27 -29.60 23.85
C ASP A 747 -33.01 -30.32 24.35
N GLN A 748 -31.84 -30.00 23.76
CA GLN A 748 -30.55 -30.53 24.19
C GLN A 748 -30.09 -29.94 25.53
N ILE A 749 -30.26 -28.63 25.74
CA ILE A 749 -29.72 -27.93 26.92
C ILE A 749 -30.70 -27.81 28.11
N LYS A 750 -31.99 -28.13 27.92
CA LYS A 750 -33.06 -27.89 28.93
C LYS A 750 -32.72 -28.45 30.32
N ASN A 751 -32.08 -29.62 30.41
CA ASN A 751 -31.70 -30.22 31.69
C ASN A 751 -30.68 -29.36 32.44
N TYR A 752 -29.70 -28.81 31.71
CA TYR A 752 -28.68 -27.94 32.27
C TYR A 752 -29.26 -26.58 32.71
N LEU A 753 -30.16 -26.01 31.90
CA LEU A 753 -30.83 -24.75 32.23
C LEU A 753 -31.69 -24.85 33.49
N VAL A 754 -32.46 -25.94 33.63
CA VAL A 754 -33.33 -26.16 34.79
C VAL A 754 -32.54 -26.19 36.09
N LEU A 755 -31.34 -26.79 36.11
CA LEU A 755 -30.48 -26.80 37.30
C LEU A 755 -30.05 -25.39 37.72
N GLY A 756 -29.89 -24.46 36.78
CA GLY A 756 -29.54 -23.05 37.05
C GLY A 756 -30.67 -22.24 37.69
N LEU A 757 -31.90 -22.76 37.77
CA LEU A 757 -32.97 -22.09 38.52
C LEU A 757 -32.79 -22.18 40.04
N LEU A 758 -31.98 -23.13 40.52
CA LEU A 758 -31.73 -23.35 41.95
C LEU A 758 -30.74 -22.36 42.55
N ASP A 759 -29.92 -21.72 41.73
CA ASP A 759 -28.85 -20.83 42.17
C ASP A 759 -29.23 -19.36 41.94
N GLU A 760 -28.84 -18.48 42.86
CA GLU A 760 -29.32 -17.09 42.92
C GLU A 760 -28.78 -16.23 41.78
N GLU A 761 -27.50 -16.41 41.42
CA GLU A 761 -26.82 -15.64 40.37
C GLU A 761 -27.30 -16.06 38.96
N THR A 762 -27.59 -17.35 38.78
CA THR A 762 -27.93 -17.94 37.48
C THR A 762 -29.42 -17.93 37.16
N CYS A 763 -30.30 -17.93 38.17
CA CYS A 763 -31.76 -17.97 38.00
C CYS A 763 -32.30 -16.85 37.11
N GLY A 764 -31.79 -15.63 37.28
CA GLY A 764 -32.19 -14.47 36.46
C GLY A 764 -31.77 -14.56 34.99
N ILE A 765 -30.66 -15.24 34.68
CA ILE A 765 -30.20 -15.46 33.30
C ILE A 765 -31.06 -16.54 32.64
N VAL A 766 -31.27 -17.67 33.34
CA VAL A 766 -32.10 -18.78 32.84
C VAL A 766 -33.53 -18.32 32.56
N ALA A 767 -34.13 -17.54 33.46
CA ALA A 767 -35.49 -17.04 33.26
C ALA A 767 -35.62 -16.18 32.00
N ARG A 768 -34.67 -15.27 31.75
CA ARG A 768 -34.65 -14.46 30.52
C ARG A 768 -34.48 -15.31 29.27
N LEU A 769 -33.64 -16.34 29.32
CA LEU A 769 -33.45 -17.27 28.21
C LEU A 769 -34.71 -18.09 27.93
N MET A 770 -35.33 -18.69 28.96
CA MET A 770 -36.58 -19.44 28.81
C MET A 770 -37.68 -18.56 28.22
N ARG A 771 -37.82 -17.32 28.69
CA ARG A 771 -38.76 -16.34 28.10
C ARG A 771 -38.50 -16.11 26.61
N GLN A 772 -37.24 -15.93 26.22
CA GLN A 772 -36.87 -15.73 24.81
C GLN A 772 -37.25 -16.94 23.96
N VAL A 773 -36.93 -18.15 24.41
CA VAL A 773 -37.27 -19.38 23.68
C VAL A 773 -38.79 -19.52 23.53
N VAL A 774 -39.56 -19.33 24.62
CA VAL A 774 -41.04 -19.35 24.57
C VAL A 774 -41.58 -18.36 23.54
N SER A 775 -41.04 -17.14 23.49
CA SER A 775 -41.51 -16.13 22.53
C SER A 775 -41.24 -16.47 21.05
N LEU A 776 -40.31 -17.39 20.77
CA LEU A 776 -39.88 -17.74 19.42
C LEU A 776 -40.48 -19.04 18.90
N THR A 777 -40.86 -19.94 19.80
CA THR A 777 -41.33 -21.29 19.45
C THR A 777 -42.71 -21.56 20.05
N ASN A 778 -43.74 -21.58 19.20
CA ASN A 778 -45.09 -22.06 19.58
C ASN A 778 -45.21 -23.60 19.65
N VAL A 779 -44.11 -24.32 19.45
CA VAL A 779 -44.11 -25.77 19.15
C VAL A 779 -43.66 -26.62 20.35
N ILE A 780 -42.91 -26.06 21.31
CA ILE A 780 -42.39 -26.82 22.46
C ILE A 780 -43.13 -26.44 23.73
N ASP A 781 -43.76 -27.43 24.35
CA ASP A 781 -44.29 -27.29 25.70
C ASP A 781 -43.15 -27.41 26.73
N ILE A 782 -42.48 -26.29 26.97
CA ILE A 782 -41.34 -26.17 27.89
C ILE A 782 -41.70 -26.58 29.32
N PHE A 783 -42.98 -26.47 29.70
CA PHE A 783 -43.46 -26.59 31.08
C PHE A 783 -43.95 -28.00 31.46
N HIS A 784 -43.96 -28.95 30.51
CA HIS A 784 -44.25 -30.37 30.79
C HIS A 784 -42.99 -31.19 31.14
N HIS A 785 -41.85 -30.54 31.36
CA HIS A 785 -40.60 -31.22 31.65
C HIS A 785 -40.50 -31.66 33.12
N ASP A 786 -40.39 -32.97 33.39
CA ASP A 786 -40.40 -33.54 34.75
C ASP A 786 -39.34 -32.94 35.67
N LEU A 787 -38.10 -32.75 35.18
CA LEU A 787 -37.03 -32.13 35.98
C LEU A 787 -37.34 -30.68 36.35
N LEU A 788 -38.06 -29.94 35.49
CA LEU A 788 -38.46 -28.57 35.80
C LEU A 788 -39.46 -28.58 36.96
N ILE A 789 -40.42 -29.50 36.93
CA ILE A 789 -41.42 -29.67 38.00
C ILE A 789 -40.74 -30.04 39.33
N GLU A 790 -39.78 -30.97 39.32
CA GLU A 790 -38.99 -31.33 40.52
C GLU A 790 -38.16 -30.14 41.04
N THR A 791 -37.63 -29.32 40.15
CA THR A 791 -36.81 -28.16 40.52
C THR A 791 -37.67 -27.05 41.10
N LEU A 792 -38.84 -26.79 40.51
CA LEU A 792 -39.86 -25.89 41.04
C LEU A 792 -40.32 -26.34 42.43
N GLN A 793 -40.53 -27.65 42.64
CA GLN A 793 -40.84 -28.19 43.97
C GLN A 793 -39.76 -27.82 45.01
N LYS A 794 -38.47 -27.94 44.66
CA LYS A 794 -37.37 -27.56 45.56
C LYS A 794 -37.31 -26.06 45.84
N LEU A 795 -37.78 -25.23 44.91
CA LEU A 795 -37.86 -23.78 45.05
C LEU A 795 -39.07 -23.32 45.89
N VAL A 796 -40.13 -24.13 46.01
CA VAL A 796 -41.32 -23.81 46.82
C VAL A 796 -40.96 -23.87 48.31
N THR A 797 -40.79 -22.69 48.90
CA THR A 797 -40.54 -22.47 50.33
C THR A 797 -41.47 -21.38 50.86
N LYS A 798 -41.57 -21.28 52.20
CA LYS A 798 -42.37 -20.23 52.87
C LYS A 798 -41.71 -18.84 52.83
N ASN A 799 -40.50 -18.72 52.28
CA ASN A 799 -39.76 -17.47 52.23
C ASN A 799 -40.13 -16.66 50.96
N ILE A 800 -41.03 -15.70 51.13
CA ILE A 800 -41.54 -14.84 50.05
C ILE A 800 -40.47 -13.85 49.53
N GLU A 801 -39.42 -13.60 50.33
CA GLU A 801 -38.29 -12.73 49.98
C GLU A 801 -37.21 -13.43 49.14
N ASP A 802 -37.36 -14.73 48.85
CA ASP A 802 -36.41 -15.47 48.01
C ASP A 802 -36.43 -14.94 46.56
N LEU A 803 -35.32 -14.34 46.13
CA LEU A 803 -35.17 -13.73 44.81
C LEU A 803 -35.39 -14.73 43.67
N ARG A 804 -35.08 -16.02 43.90
CA ARG A 804 -35.28 -17.09 42.92
C ARG A 804 -36.77 -17.35 42.73
N GLN A 805 -37.55 -17.41 43.82
CA GLN A 805 -39.01 -17.54 43.74
C GLN A 805 -39.62 -16.36 43.00
N GLN A 806 -39.21 -15.13 43.34
CA GLN A 806 -39.71 -13.92 42.69
C GLN A 806 -39.43 -13.94 41.18
N THR A 807 -38.22 -14.32 40.78
CA THR A 807 -37.80 -14.41 39.39
C THR A 807 -38.60 -15.46 38.61
N VAL A 808 -38.77 -16.65 39.17
CA VAL A 808 -39.50 -17.75 38.53
C VAL A 808 -41.00 -17.46 38.47
N VAL A 809 -41.61 -16.92 39.53
CA VAL A 809 -43.03 -16.51 39.51
C VAL A 809 -43.26 -15.42 38.46
N LYS A 810 -42.36 -14.45 38.37
CA LYS A 810 -42.42 -13.41 37.33
C LYS A 810 -42.33 -14.01 35.93
N LEU A 811 -41.42 -14.97 35.70
CA LEU A 811 -41.32 -15.70 34.43
C LEU A 811 -42.63 -16.40 34.07
N LEU A 812 -43.21 -17.16 35.02
CA LEU A 812 -44.45 -17.92 34.79
C LEU A 812 -45.63 -16.97 34.48
N HIS A 813 -45.74 -15.86 35.20
CA HIS A 813 -46.75 -14.84 34.95
C HIS A 813 -46.55 -14.17 33.57
N GLU A 814 -45.30 -13.80 33.24
CA GLU A 814 -45.00 -13.20 31.93
C GLU A 814 -45.35 -14.15 30.79
N VAL A 815 -45.07 -15.45 30.91
CA VAL A 815 -45.42 -16.47 29.91
C VAL A 815 -46.93 -16.73 29.84
N TYR A 816 -47.63 -16.72 30.97
CA TYR A 816 -49.09 -16.86 31.03
C TYR A 816 -49.82 -15.77 30.23
N VAL A 817 -49.23 -14.57 30.14
CA VAL A 817 -49.82 -13.42 29.44
C VAL A 817 -49.56 -13.44 27.92
N ILE A 818 -48.65 -14.28 27.40
CA ILE A 818 -48.25 -14.27 25.98
C ILE A 818 -49.36 -14.78 25.06
N ASP A 819 -49.89 -15.98 25.31
CA ASP A 819 -50.92 -16.62 24.48
C ASP A 819 -51.73 -17.65 25.29
N GLY A 820 -52.96 -17.96 24.86
CA GLY A 820 -53.88 -18.88 25.53
C GLY A 820 -53.36 -20.31 25.66
N ASP A 821 -52.60 -20.80 24.68
CA ASP A 821 -51.99 -22.13 24.73
C ASP A 821 -50.87 -22.20 25.78
N HIS A 822 -50.04 -21.16 25.88
CA HIS A 822 -49.00 -21.04 26.91
C HIS A 822 -49.60 -20.92 28.33
N ALA A 823 -50.72 -20.20 28.47
CA ALA A 823 -51.46 -20.11 29.72
C ALA A 823 -51.96 -21.49 30.20
N ALA A 824 -52.43 -22.35 29.29
CA ALA A 824 -52.84 -23.71 29.60
C ALA A 824 -51.66 -24.60 30.05
N SER A 825 -50.50 -24.49 29.39
CA SER A 825 -49.29 -25.23 29.75
C SER A 825 -48.72 -24.82 31.11
N VAL A 826 -48.69 -23.52 31.41
CA VAL A 826 -48.28 -23.01 32.74
C VAL A 826 -49.26 -23.50 33.83
N SER A 827 -50.56 -23.48 33.56
CA SER A 827 -51.58 -23.95 34.52
C SER A 827 -51.45 -25.45 34.83
N LYS A 828 -51.15 -26.27 33.82
CA LYS A 828 -50.86 -27.70 33.99
C LYS A 828 -49.60 -27.95 34.82
N CYS A 829 -48.52 -27.21 34.54
CA CYS A 829 -47.28 -27.28 35.30
C CYS A 829 -47.49 -26.92 36.77
N MET A 830 -48.22 -25.83 37.05
CA MET A 830 -48.54 -25.41 38.42
C MET A 830 -49.43 -26.42 39.15
N THR A 831 -50.35 -27.07 38.45
CA THR A 831 -51.16 -28.16 39.01
C THR A 831 -50.29 -29.37 39.38
N ALA A 832 -49.32 -29.73 38.54
CA ALA A 832 -48.38 -30.81 38.83
C ALA A 832 -47.46 -30.48 40.02
N VAL A 833 -46.91 -29.26 40.09
CA VAL A 833 -46.10 -28.80 41.24
C VAL A 833 -46.93 -28.84 42.52
N ARG A 834 -48.19 -28.38 42.48
CA ARG A 834 -49.11 -28.43 43.63
C ARG A 834 -49.37 -29.86 44.11
N ALA A 835 -49.47 -30.83 43.20
CA ALA A 835 -49.72 -32.23 43.55
C ALA A 835 -48.54 -32.88 44.30
N ILE A 836 -47.31 -32.39 44.07
CA ILE A 836 -46.08 -32.95 44.63
C ILE A 836 -45.63 -32.20 45.91
N CYS A 837 -46.01 -30.92 46.07
CA CYS A 837 -45.67 -30.10 47.23
C CYS A 837 -46.60 -30.32 48.45
N ASP A 838 -46.06 -30.13 49.66
CA ASP A 838 -46.88 -30.08 50.87
C ASP A 838 -47.86 -28.90 50.81
N GLN A 839 -49.15 -29.17 51.08
CA GLN A 839 -50.25 -28.24 50.90
C GLN A 839 -50.14 -27.00 51.80
N SER A 840 -49.49 -27.13 52.96
CA SER A 840 -49.25 -26.02 53.90
C SER A 840 -48.14 -25.08 53.43
N THR A 841 -47.13 -25.63 52.76
CA THR A 841 -45.95 -24.89 52.29
C THR A 841 -46.25 -24.19 50.97
N PHE A 842 -46.98 -24.84 50.07
CA PHE A 842 -47.39 -24.26 48.79
C PHE A 842 -48.32 -23.04 48.99
N LYS A 843 -49.33 -23.14 49.88
CA LYS A 843 -50.26 -22.03 50.17
C LYS A 843 -49.58 -20.76 50.70
N LEU A 844 -48.45 -20.91 51.40
CA LEU A 844 -47.69 -19.80 51.99
C LEU A 844 -46.50 -19.37 51.10
N SER A 845 -46.34 -19.97 49.93
CA SER A 845 -45.27 -19.63 48.98
C SER A 845 -45.72 -18.54 48.02
N LEU A 846 -44.75 -17.80 47.46
CA LEU A 846 -45.03 -16.76 46.47
C LEU A 846 -45.71 -17.32 45.21
N PHE A 847 -45.50 -18.59 44.88
CA PHE A 847 -46.16 -19.27 43.76
C PHE A 847 -47.70 -19.32 43.87
N SER A 848 -48.24 -19.40 45.09
CA SER A 848 -49.70 -19.38 45.32
C SER A 848 -50.27 -17.97 45.41
N ILE A 849 -49.44 -16.96 45.64
CA ILE A 849 -49.84 -15.56 45.85
C ILE A 849 -49.73 -14.76 44.55
N GLY A 850 -48.64 -14.94 43.80
CA GLY A 850 -48.34 -14.19 42.58
C GLY A 850 -48.97 -14.76 41.31
N MET A 851 -49.32 -16.04 41.32
CA MET A 851 -50.25 -16.62 40.36
C MET A 851 -51.56 -16.74 41.11
N GLU A 852 -52.43 -15.72 41.05
CA GLU A 852 -53.85 -15.88 41.40
C GLU A 852 -54.46 -16.87 40.39
N ILE A 853 -54.10 -18.15 40.53
CA ILE A 853 -54.79 -19.23 39.87
C ILE A 853 -56.10 -19.30 40.64
N ASP A 854 -57.13 -18.66 40.09
CA ASP A 854 -58.50 -19.05 40.38
C ASP A 854 -58.58 -20.56 40.12
N ILE A 855 -58.55 -21.32 41.21
CA ILE A 855 -58.86 -22.74 41.26
C ILE A 855 -60.27 -22.87 41.79
#